data_AF-A0A7K4ALM0-F1
#
_entry.id   AF-A0A7K4ALM0-F1
#
_cell.length_a   1.000
_cell.length_b   1.000
_cell.length_c   1.000
_cell.angle_alpha   90.00
_cell.angle_beta   90.00
_cell.angle_gamma   90.00
#
_symmetry.space_group_name_H-M   'P 1'
#
loop_
_entity.id
_entity.type
_entity.pdbx_description
1 polymer ?
#
loop_
_entity_poly.entity_id
_entity_poly.type
_entity_poly.pdbx_seq_one_letter_code
_entity_poly.pdbx_strand_id
1 'polypeptide(L)'
;MSLAIALVMILGVTVAYLVDVPVVGLEGAPSPDNHEERAGSTKRDTTPDVDGTTTLLTSKESTGFWEREVIYDWSIEKNVLESEAVSVSDAGRLGYAMVPKGQSVTIDYLIKAERCVATDIEHMGVRGYVCVKNVGSVPTENLAIVDHIQIYDENVCSYVDVAVFEVDTSSRPVLAPGEEHAYFFEYAFDAVAASEYCNLACVSITNYEGFDGVAHAVPAYDPFTMPAEPCLIEIDETALIVDEMWCPENFQCTATDSGPWILHGSDDILISVDAANLCAGCEQERCLWNKATLTELDCCEVREDCAYVNLVTGPCPCQTTISVEKSAELIWEKKIEYNWTVEKSFEVLGNGQEPDSIAVQTADIILDKGQTARICYTIDADRKVVDIVDKIVLEGYVRVRNTNCCPTEGLTIADVFVVEYNGIEYSLDFEISTEEKPVLGSGERHDYGYSVDVTEFLLGILIGPNDDTADQQTLSMVNRAYVGITNFRDQNGLYFIEDEIEVALPEPEVEYIDETATLTDLETFPRGFDMDIIAGPWYLEGPETIRFCKNITNEDAECGRIYYVNDTARLVEDDTGEIRKDKASVVIETPECDRGITLSISRTVNYGWNKTIRYDWSLAKGVNQTALTLDGGETGYLKYTLTATRSIESEDVTVELWGTVSVTNSGPLATEDLQVFDTAYINIGGEWIELQAQDLTAQKDMLAGGETFVYRYNMDITQDILDALGEENMPSDLSLYAFRNTASATVTNYHGHPGERWGVKATGEFNIATAQVEEVDETATLNDVFDDIPPGFDVDLFQPGTWHLDENDLNAQGVVIIEGDVTVTNEDAECGGTYYLNNTARLVEDDSKDAHEDEASVVINTPECECGGCTYTIGYWKNHDGPGPQDDKISPLIQAAGGTIWLGTPNGAKSVAVTTAAQAGSILANAGGANKFNQLYAQMLAAKLNILNGACDLAVDELIDTVDAFLAEHDAGDWGGLSKSEQTQVTNWAKTFDDYNNGIIGPGHCD
;
A
#
# COMPACT_ATOMS: atom_id res chain seq x y z
N MET A 1 3.14 11.03 -23.81
CA MET A 1 1.77 11.43 -23.41
C MET A 1 1.99 12.49 -22.34
N SER A 2 2.18 13.73 -22.78
CA SER A 2 2.77 14.80 -21.98
C SER A 2 1.69 15.53 -21.19
N LEU A 3 1.82 15.52 -19.86
CA LEU A 3 1.04 16.35 -18.95
C LEU A 3 1.74 17.70 -18.89
N ALA A 4 1.16 18.73 -19.50
CA ALA A 4 1.63 20.11 -19.36
C ALA A 4 1.11 20.65 -18.01
N ILE A 5 2.02 20.96 -17.10
CA ILE A 5 1.72 21.75 -15.89
C ILE A 5 1.74 23.21 -16.33
N ALA A 6 0.57 23.82 -16.44
CA ALA A 6 0.43 25.25 -16.70
C ALA A 6 0.79 26.03 -15.44
N LEU A 7 1.93 26.75 -15.48
CA LEU A 7 2.26 27.79 -14.52
C LEU A 7 1.38 29.02 -14.86
N VAL A 8 0.45 29.35 -13.97
CA VAL A 8 -0.43 30.51 -14.12
C VAL A 8 0.37 31.78 -13.82
N MET A 9 0.81 32.49 -14.86
CA MET A 9 1.19 33.90 -14.75
C MET A 9 -0.09 34.74 -14.76
N ILE A 10 -0.36 35.42 -13.64
CA ILE A 10 -1.43 36.42 -13.54
C ILE A 10 -0.91 37.69 -14.22
N LEU A 11 -1.19 37.83 -15.52
CA LEU A 11 -1.08 39.12 -16.23
C LEU A 11 -2.28 39.98 -15.82
N GLY A 12 -2.05 40.88 -14.85
CA GLY A 12 -2.98 41.95 -14.51
C GLY A 12 -3.12 42.91 -15.69
N VAL A 13 -4.27 42.87 -16.37
CA VAL A 13 -4.63 43.82 -17.43
C VAL A 13 -4.91 45.18 -16.79
N THR A 14 -4.03 46.15 -17.02
CA THR A 14 -4.29 47.56 -16.70
C THR A 14 -5.32 48.13 -17.66
N VAL A 15 -6.53 48.41 -17.15
CA VAL A 15 -7.51 49.30 -17.80
C VAL A 15 -7.36 50.68 -17.16
N ALA A 16 -6.82 51.62 -17.91
CA ALA A 16 -6.80 53.03 -17.53
C ALA A 16 -8.23 53.58 -17.52
N TYR A 17 -8.75 53.92 -16.34
CA TYR A 17 -9.92 54.78 -16.19
C TYR A 17 -9.46 56.21 -15.90
N LEU A 18 -9.59 57.09 -16.90
CA LEU A 18 -9.61 58.54 -16.70
C LEU A 18 -11.08 58.98 -16.56
N VAL A 19 -11.47 59.40 -15.36
CA VAL A 19 -12.66 60.25 -15.16
C VAL A 19 -12.19 61.54 -14.53
N ASP A 20 -12.22 62.62 -15.31
CA ASP A 20 -12.02 64.00 -14.85
C ASP A 20 -13.14 64.42 -13.90
N VAL A 21 -12.78 64.90 -12.70
CA VAL A 21 -13.59 65.77 -11.81
C VAL A 21 -12.63 66.84 -11.26
N PRO A 22 -13.04 68.12 -11.12
CA PRO A 22 -12.22 69.25 -11.54
C PRO A 22 -11.12 69.66 -10.56
N VAL A 23 -10.02 70.11 -11.16
CA VAL A 23 -8.95 70.89 -10.53
C VAL A 23 -9.53 72.12 -9.84
N VAL A 24 -9.50 72.14 -8.50
CA VAL A 24 -9.42 73.40 -7.74
C VAL A 24 -7.95 73.62 -7.46
N GLY A 25 -7.38 74.60 -8.17
CA GLY A 25 -5.96 74.88 -8.18
C GLY A 25 -5.41 75.30 -6.82
N LEU A 26 -4.16 74.91 -6.59
CA LEU A 26 -3.25 75.60 -5.69
C LEU A 26 -2.03 76.00 -6.51
N GLU A 27 -2.05 77.24 -6.99
CA GLU A 27 -0.86 77.94 -7.45
C GLU A 27 0.17 78.05 -6.33
N GLY A 28 1.43 77.80 -6.67
CA GLY A 28 2.58 78.49 -6.09
C GLY A 28 3.29 77.77 -4.95
N ALA A 29 4.27 76.94 -5.30
CA ALA A 29 5.39 76.60 -4.42
C ALA A 29 6.70 77.13 -5.04
N PRO A 30 7.54 77.88 -4.29
CA PRO A 30 8.84 78.33 -4.77
C PRO A 30 9.90 77.22 -4.66
N SER A 31 10.86 77.26 -5.58
CA SER A 31 12.03 76.38 -5.70
C SER A 31 12.88 76.33 -4.40
N PRO A 32 13.48 75.16 -4.06
CA PRO A 32 14.26 74.99 -2.85
C PRO A 32 15.71 75.39 -3.08
N ASP A 33 16.21 76.32 -2.28
CA ASP A 33 17.64 76.48 -2.10
C ASP A 33 17.95 76.85 -0.63
N ASN A 34 18.88 76.09 -0.07
CA ASN A 34 19.62 76.27 1.18
C ASN A 34 18.98 75.87 2.52
N HIS A 35 19.54 74.79 3.07
CA HIS A 35 19.74 74.53 4.49
C HIS A 35 20.30 75.75 5.24
N GLU A 36 19.73 76.10 6.40
CA GLU A 36 20.50 76.47 7.60
C GLU A 36 19.63 76.52 8.88
N GLU A 37 20.28 76.21 10.01
CA GLU A 37 19.77 75.98 11.36
C GLU A 37 18.87 77.08 11.97
N ARG A 38 17.85 76.70 12.77
CA ARG A 38 17.71 77.21 14.16
C ARG A 38 16.60 76.56 14.98
N ALA A 39 16.98 76.15 16.19
CA ALA A 39 16.09 75.88 17.31
C ALA A 39 15.30 77.13 17.73
N GLY A 40 14.00 76.94 18.01
CA GLY A 40 13.13 77.97 18.59
C GLY A 40 11.79 77.41 19.03
N SER A 41 11.66 77.09 20.32
CA SER A 41 10.39 76.69 20.91
C SER A 41 9.40 77.87 20.95
N THR A 42 8.17 77.68 20.50
CA THR A 42 7.00 78.37 21.04
C THR A 42 5.72 77.53 20.88
N LYS A 43 5.22 77.07 22.03
CA LYS A 43 3.81 76.93 22.43
C LYS A 43 2.76 76.62 21.34
N ARG A 44 2.37 75.34 21.33
CA ARG A 44 1.00 74.82 21.54
C ARG A 44 -0.11 75.87 21.31
N ASP A 45 -0.62 75.91 20.09
CA ASP A 45 -2.01 76.29 19.83
C ASP A 45 -2.84 75.00 19.86
N THR A 46 -3.84 74.98 20.72
CA THR A 46 -4.68 73.81 21.01
C THR A 46 -5.91 73.85 20.11
N THR A 47 -5.83 73.18 18.97
CA THR A 47 -7.01 72.51 18.41
C THR A 47 -7.31 71.26 19.26
N PRO A 48 -8.58 70.93 19.53
CA PRO A 48 -8.91 69.73 20.28
C PRO A 48 -8.39 68.52 19.51
N ASP A 49 -7.62 67.69 20.20
CA ASP A 49 -7.39 66.29 19.84
C ASP A 49 -8.76 65.67 19.59
N VAL A 50 -9.10 65.45 18.31
CA VAL A 50 -10.30 64.72 17.95
C VAL A 50 -9.97 63.27 18.24
N ASP A 51 -10.54 62.75 19.34
CA ASP A 51 -10.44 61.35 19.75
C ASP A 51 -10.65 60.45 18.51
N GLY A 52 -9.60 59.71 18.10
CA GLY A 52 -9.67 58.78 16.96
C GLY A 52 -8.81 59.10 15.72
N THR A 53 -8.01 60.17 15.71
CA THR A 53 -7.16 60.54 14.55
C THR A 53 -5.65 60.30 14.75
N THR A 54 -4.90 60.08 13.65
CA THR A 54 -3.45 59.78 13.65
C THR A 54 -2.65 60.54 12.58
N THR A 55 -1.33 60.38 12.54
CA THR A 55 -0.42 61.03 11.57
C THR A 55 0.63 60.04 11.04
N LEU A 56 1.14 60.29 9.84
CA LEU A 56 2.10 59.42 9.15
C LEU A 56 3.42 60.14 8.88
N LEU A 57 4.51 59.37 8.89
CA LEU A 57 5.78 59.71 8.28
C LEU A 57 6.02 58.71 7.15
N THR A 58 6.29 59.20 5.94
CA THR A 58 6.47 58.37 4.75
C THR A 58 7.82 58.64 4.09
N SER A 59 8.44 57.60 3.55
CA SER A 59 9.63 57.70 2.71
C SER A 59 9.58 56.67 1.60
N LYS A 60 10.35 56.89 0.54
CA LYS A 60 10.35 56.03 -0.64
C LYS A 60 11.76 55.82 -1.14
N GLU A 61 12.02 54.62 -1.63
CA GLU A 61 13.24 54.23 -2.33
C GLU A 61 12.82 53.55 -3.63
N SER A 62 13.38 53.99 -4.76
CA SER A 62 13.02 53.53 -6.11
C SER A 62 14.27 53.28 -6.93
N THR A 63 14.29 52.17 -7.67
CA THR A 63 15.37 51.82 -8.59
C THR A 63 14.77 51.32 -9.89
N GLY A 64 15.18 51.93 -11.00
CA GLY A 64 14.81 51.45 -12.33
C GLY A 64 15.54 50.14 -12.64
N PHE A 65 14.85 49.21 -13.30
CA PHE A 65 15.45 47.97 -13.80
C PHE A 65 15.16 47.81 -15.30
N TRP A 66 16.09 47.19 -15.99
CA TRP A 66 15.94 46.71 -17.37
C TRP A 66 16.58 45.34 -17.39
N GLU A 67 15.76 44.31 -17.59
CA GLU A 67 16.17 42.91 -17.56
C GLU A 67 15.80 42.28 -18.90
N ARG A 68 16.72 41.54 -19.51
CA ARG A 68 16.48 40.76 -20.74
C ARG A 68 16.64 39.30 -20.38
N GLU A 69 15.55 38.55 -20.46
CA GLU A 69 15.51 37.12 -20.14
C GLU A 69 15.55 36.31 -21.43
N VAL A 70 16.57 35.45 -21.54
CA VAL A 70 16.74 34.52 -22.66
C VAL A 70 16.69 33.10 -22.13
N ILE A 71 15.67 32.35 -22.51
CA ILE A 71 15.52 30.93 -22.17
C ILE A 71 15.97 30.12 -23.38
N TYR A 72 16.91 29.20 -23.16
CA TYR A 72 17.37 28.26 -24.18
C TYR A 72 16.62 26.92 -24.06
N ASP A 73 16.44 26.22 -25.18
CA ASP A 73 15.98 24.83 -25.19
C ASP A 73 17.05 23.96 -25.86
N TRP A 74 17.28 22.78 -25.31
CA TRP A 74 18.26 21.83 -25.81
C TRP A 74 17.61 20.64 -26.52
N SER A 75 18.32 20.06 -27.46
CA SER A 75 18.00 18.74 -28.01
C SER A 75 19.28 17.93 -28.15
N ILE A 76 19.15 16.61 -28.04
CA ILE A 76 20.27 15.68 -28.17
C ILE A 76 19.92 14.56 -29.15
N GLU A 77 20.86 14.26 -30.04
CA GLU A 77 20.77 13.15 -30.97
C GLU A 77 22.07 12.33 -30.93
N LYS A 78 21.97 11.00 -30.82
CA LYS A 78 23.11 10.08 -30.84
C LYS A 78 23.00 9.11 -32.00
N ASN A 79 24.01 9.10 -32.85
CA ASN A 79 24.07 8.29 -34.07
C ASN A 79 25.39 7.52 -34.17
N VAL A 80 25.34 6.32 -34.73
CA VAL A 80 26.49 5.54 -35.19
C VAL A 80 26.91 6.05 -36.57
N LEU A 81 28.21 6.26 -36.77
CA LEU A 81 28.76 6.67 -38.06
C LEU A 81 29.13 5.47 -38.93
N GLU A 82 28.83 5.56 -40.22
CA GLU A 82 29.17 4.52 -41.19
C GLU A 82 30.69 4.48 -41.44
N SER A 83 31.26 3.28 -41.42
CA SER A 83 32.68 3.05 -41.73
C SER A 83 32.84 1.79 -42.60
N GLU A 84 34.07 1.52 -43.06
CA GLU A 84 34.33 0.29 -43.83
C GLU A 84 34.03 -1.00 -43.03
N ALA A 85 34.04 -0.93 -41.70
CA ALA A 85 33.82 -2.07 -40.80
C ALA A 85 32.45 -2.07 -40.10
N VAL A 86 31.73 -0.95 -40.13
CA VAL A 86 30.42 -0.76 -39.49
C VAL A 86 29.41 -0.25 -40.50
N SER A 87 28.42 -1.06 -40.84
CA SER A 87 27.27 -0.62 -41.66
C SER A 87 26.17 -0.08 -40.77
N VAL A 88 25.42 0.92 -41.23
CA VAL A 88 24.38 1.57 -40.41
C VAL A 88 23.03 1.55 -41.11
N SER A 89 21.96 1.42 -40.34
CA SER A 89 20.57 1.49 -40.76
C SER A 89 19.78 2.41 -39.83
N ASP A 90 18.51 2.68 -40.17
CA ASP A 90 17.62 3.55 -39.40
C ASP A 90 18.23 4.93 -39.09
N ALA A 91 18.65 5.63 -40.14
CA ALA A 91 19.19 6.99 -40.07
C ALA A 91 20.40 7.17 -39.12
N GLY A 92 21.13 6.10 -38.80
CA GLY A 92 22.27 6.15 -37.90
C GLY A 92 22.03 5.48 -36.53
N ARG A 93 20.82 5.00 -36.23
CA ARG A 93 20.49 4.45 -34.90
C ARG A 93 20.94 3.02 -34.68
N LEU A 94 21.03 2.23 -35.74
CA LEU A 94 21.40 0.81 -35.68
C LEU A 94 22.63 0.54 -36.54
N GLY A 95 23.77 0.30 -35.90
CA GLY A 95 24.97 -0.20 -36.54
C GLY A 95 25.02 -1.73 -36.58
N TYR A 96 25.84 -2.26 -37.48
CA TYR A 96 26.16 -3.67 -37.60
C TYR A 96 27.65 -3.82 -37.91
N ALA A 97 28.35 -4.68 -37.17
CA ALA A 97 29.76 -4.95 -37.38
C ALA A 97 30.08 -6.44 -37.19
N MET A 98 30.88 -7.01 -38.08
CA MET A 98 31.36 -8.38 -37.91
C MET A 98 32.69 -8.37 -37.14
N VAL A 99 32.73 -9.03 -35.97
CA VAL A 99 33.91 -9.07 -35.10
C VAL A 99 34.26 -10.53 -34.76
N PRO A 100 35.06 -11.21 -35.61
CA PRO A 100 35.57 -12.55 -35.33
C PRO A 100 36.38 -12.61 -34.03
N LYS A 101 36.51 -13.80 -33.45
CA LYS A 101 37.28 -14.04 -32.22
C LYS A 101 38.71 -13.48 -32.32
N GLY A 102 39.10 -12.71 -31.32
CA GLY A 102 40.43 -12.09 -31.21
C GLY A 102 40.65 -10.87 -32.11
N GLN A 103 39.62 -10.43 -32.84
CA GLN A 103 39.63 -9.18 -33.59
C GLN A 103 38.91 -8.07 -32.81
N SER A 104 39.14 -6.84 -33.22
CA SER A 104 38.46 -5.65 -32.72
C SER A 104 37.92 -4.82 -33.87
N VAL A 105 36.84 -4.10 -33.60
CA VAL A 105 36.30 -3.07 -34.49
C VAL A 105 36.21 -1.75 -33.74
N THR A 106 36.53 -0.65 -34.42
CA THR A 106 36.32 0.70 -33.90
C THR A 106 34.96 1.20 -34.41
N ILE A 107 34.13 1.68 -33.49
CA ILE A 107 32.79 2.18 -33.76
C ILE A 107 32.78 3.65 -33.40
N ASP A 108 32.53 4.50 -34.39
CA ASP A 108 32.45 5.94 -34.18
C ASP A 108 30.99 6.36 -33.94
N TYR A 109 30.74 7.17 -32.91
CA TYR A 109 29.45 7.78 -32.63
C TYR A 109 29.56 9.30 -32.74
N LEU A 110 28.48 9.91 -33.19
CA LEU A 110 28.25 11.35 -33.17
C LEU A 110 27.13 11.65 -32.18
N ILE A 111 27.42 12.45 -31.17
CA ILE A 111 26.42 13.06 -30.28
C ILE A 111 26.27 14.50 -30.75
N LYS A 112 25.09 14.85 -31.25
CA LYS A 112 24.75 16.21 -31.68
C LYS A 112 23.87 16.83 -30.62
N ALA A 113 24.32 17.93 -30.02
CA ALA A 113 23.53 18.73 -29.10
C ALA A 113 23.22 20.08 -29.74
N GLU A 114 21.94 20.41 -29.89
CA GLU A 114 21.51 21.69 -30.44
C GLU A 114 20.84 22.52 -29.35
N ARG A 115 21.37 23.73 -29.10
CA ARG A 115 20.76 24.77 -28.28
C ARG A 115 20.07 25.79 -29.18
N CYS A 116 18.80 26.08 -28.92
CA CYS A 116 18.05 27.14 -29.60
C CYS A 116 17.46 28.11 -28.57
N VAL A 117 17.14 29.34 -28.99
CA VAL A 117 16.45 30.30 -28.13
C VAL A 117 14.97 29.94 -28.13
N ALA A 118 14.47 29.51 -26.98
CA ALA A 118 13.05 29.22 -26.78
C ALA A 118 12.26 30.50 -26.56
N THR A 119 12.79 31.42 -25.76
CA THR A 119 12.17 32.71 -25.41
C THR A 119 13.23 33.80 -25.27
N ASP A 120 12.92 35.02 -25.72
CA ASP A 120 13.77 36.22 -25.60
C ASP A 120 12.84 37.41 -25.35
N ILE A 121 12.75 37.84 -24.09
CA ILE A 121 11.83 38.88 -23.63
C ILE A 121 12.60 39.96 -22.86
N GLU A 122 12.20 41.21 -23.04
CA GLU A 122 12.75 42.35 -22.29
C GLU A 122 11.67 42.95 -21.39
N HIS A 123 12.03 43.20 -20.13
CA HIS A 123 11.17 43.85 -19.16
C HIS A 123 11.89 45.06 -18.56
N MET A 124 11.22 46.20 -18.59
CA MET A 124 11.68 47.44 -17.98
C MET A 124 10.68 47.84 -16.90
N GLY A 125 11.16 48.45 -15.82
CA GLY A 125 10.28 48.87 -14.76
C GLY A 125 10.98 49.63 -13.65
N VAL A 126 10.25 49.83 -12.56
CA VAL A 126 10.77 50.38 -11.31
C VAL A 126 10.39 49.46 -10.17
N ARG A 127 11.31 49.27 -9.23
CA ARG A 127 11.07 48.52 -8.00
C ARG A 127 11.65 49.24 -6.81
N GLY A 128 11.12 48.94 -5.63
CA GLY A 128 11.61 49.54 -4.40
C GLY A 128 10.64 49.39 -3.24
N TYR A 129 10.71 50.33 -2.30
CA TYR A 129 9.92 50.29 -1.07
C TYR A 129 9.27 51.64 -0.77
N VAL A 130 8.04 51.60 -0.27
CA VAL A 130 7.38 52.72 0.40
C VAL A 130 7.37 52.41 1.89
N CYS A 131 8.11 53.17 2.68
CA CYS A 131 8.12 53.02 4.14
C CYS A 131 7.07 53.95 4.75
N VAL A 132 6.17 53.39 5.56
CA VAL A 132 5.13 54.13 6.26
C VAL A 132 5.28 53.90 7.75
N LYS A 133 5.36 54.99 8.51
CA LYS A 133 5.39 54.96 9.97
C LYS A 133 4.22 55.73 10.53
N ASN A 134 3.42 55.07 11.37
CA ASN A 134 2.39 55.75 12.14
C ASN A 134 3.04 56.45 13.34
N VAL A 135 3.04 57.79 13.35
CA VAL A 135 3.65 58.60 14.44
C VAL A 135 2.61 59.20 15.38
N GLY A 136 1.32 58.96 15.13
CA GLY A 136 0.23 59.38 16.02
C GLY A 136 -0.11 58.36 17.11
N SER A 137 -1.27 58.53 17.74
CA SER A 137 -1.62 57.84 19.00
C SER A 137 -2.69 56.73 18.86
N VAL A 138 -3.27 56.57 17.67
CA VAL A 138 -4.25 55.51 17.34
C VAL A 138 -3.85 54.76 16.05
N PRO A 139 -4.35 53.53 15.82
CA PRO A 139 -4.07 52.78 14.60
C PRO A 139 -4.57 53.48 13.33
N THR A 140 -3.97 53.21 12.18
CA THR A 140 -4.43 53.72 10.88
C THR A 140 -5.72 53.05 10.42
N GLU A 141 -6.57 53.78 9.71
CA GLU A 141 -7.77 53.24 9.05
C GLU A 141 -7.68 53.37 7.53
N ASN A 142 -8.07 52.30 6.82
CA ASN A 142 -8.09 52.23 5.35
C ASN A 142 -6.76 52.67 4.71
N LEU A 143 -5.64 52.10 5.19
CA LEU A 143 -4.33 52.39 4.63
C LEU A 143 -4.25 51.92 3.17
N ALA A 144 -4.15 52.88 2.26
CA ALA A 144 -4.00 52.65 0.83
C ALA A 144 -2.80 53.44 0.31
N ILE A 145 -2.03 52.83 -0.59
CA ILE A 145 -0.87 53.46 -1.22
C ILE A 145 -1.10 53.44 -2.73
N VAL A 146 -1.18 54.61 -3.34
CA VAL A 146 -1.24 54.77 -4.80
C VAL A 146 0.09 55.34 -5.27
N ASP A 147 0.77 54.64 -6.14
CA ASP A 147 2.09 55.01 -6.66
C ASP A 147 1.98 55.56 -8.08
N HIS A 148 2.69 56.65 -8.33
CA HIS A 148 2.69 57.38 -9.59
C HIS A 148 4.11 57.42 -10.14
N ILE A 149 4.34 56.74 -11.25
CA ILE A 149 5.59 56.84 -12.00
C ILE A 149 5.48 58.06 -12.89
N GLN A 150 6.40 59.00 -12.73
CA GLN A 150 6.40 60.28 -13.43
C GLN A 150 7.68 60.48 -14.23
N ILE A 151 7.56 61.15 -15.36
CA ILE A 151 8.67 61.55 -16.23
C ILE A 151 8.72 63.07 -16.33
N TYR A 152 9.93 63.65 -16.33
CA TYR A 152 10.07 65.09 -16.54
C TYR A 152 9.87 65.44 -18.02
N ASP A 153 8.78 66.13 -18.34
CA ASP A 153 8.52 66.62 -19.69
C ASP A 153 9.03 68.06 -19.82
N GLU A 154 10.12 68.23 -20.59
CA GLU A 154 10.74 69.53 -20.84
C GLU A 154 9.78 70.53 -21.53
N ASN A 155 8.78 70.06 -22.29
CA ASN A 155 7.86 70.94 -23.01
C ASN A 155 6.86 71.64 -22.08
N VAL A 156 6.45 70.95 -21.02
CA VAL A 156 5.56 71.50 -19.97
C VAL A 156 6.31 71.90 -18.70
N CYS A 157 7.62 71.63 -18.62
CA CYS A 157 8.49 71.94 -17.48
C CYS A 157 7.95 71.35 -16.15
N SER A 158 7.40 70.14 -16.20
CA SER A 158 6.80 69.46 -15.06
C SER A 158 6.89 67.93 -15.19
N TYR A 159 6.78 67.23 -14.05
CA TYR A 159 6.58 65.79 -14.01
C TYR A 159 5.16 65.44 -14.49
N VAL A 160 5.05 64.41 -15.33
CA VAL A 160 3.79 63.88 -15.86
C VAL A 160 3.70 62.39 -15.57
N ASP A 161 2.54 61.92 -15.10
CA ASP A 161 2.29 60.50 -14.82
C ASP A 161 2.37 59.66 -16.10
N VAL A 162 3.19 58.62 -16.04
CA VAL A 162 3.35 57.61 -17.09
C VAL A 162 2.64 56.32 -16.71
N ALA A 163 2.54 56.03 -15.41
CA ALA A 163 1.77 54.93 -14.86
C ALA A 163 1.31 55.25 -13.44
N VAL A 164 0.15 54.71 -13.06
CA VAL A 164 -0.41 54.83 -11.72
C VAL A 164 -0.92 53.45 -11.30
N PHE A 165 -0.52 52.98 -10.12
CA PHE A 165 -0.88 51.66 -9.62
C PHE A 165 -1.00 51.64 -8.09
N GLU A 166 -1.76 50.69 -7.57
CA GLU A 166 -1.87 50.48 -6.13
C GLU A 166 -0.72 49.60 -5.63
N VAL A 167 -0.10 49.96 -4.50
CA VAL A 167 0.89 49.12 -3.83
C VAL A 167 0.17 48.24 -2.82
N ASP A 168 0.46 46.95 -2.84
CA ASP A 168 -0.18 45.97 -1.96
C ASP A 168 0.13 46.26 -0.47
N THR A 169 -0.90 46.67 0.27
CA THR A 169 -0.82 46.91 1.72
C THR A 169 -1.19 45.69 2.56
N SER A 170 -1.54 44.55 1.95
CA SER A 170 -2.04 43.34 2.63
C SER A 170 -1.07 42.78 3.68
N SER A 171 0.23 42.97 3.48
CA SER A 171 1.27 42.54 4.43
C SER A 171 1.13 43.24 5.79
N ARG A 172 0.64 44.48 5.81
CA ARG A 172 0.28 45.28 6.99
C ARG A 172 -0.79 46.34 6.64
N PRO A 173 -2.09 46.01 6.66
CA PRO A 173 -3.14 46.95 6.26
C PRO A 173 -3.48 47.97 7.35
N VAL A 174 -3.03 47.74 8.59
CA VAL A 174 -3.22 48.63 9.74
C VAL A 174 -1.91 48.74 10.50
N LEU A 175 -1.44 49.98 10.72
CA LEU A 175 -0.25 50.27 11.52
C LEU A 175 -0.66 50.82 12.88
N ALA A 176 -0.24 50.16 13.95
CA ALA A 176 -0.42 50.62 15.32
C ALA A 176 0.42 51.88 15.61
N PRO A 177 0.13 52.62 16.70
CA PRO A 177 0.93 53.77 17.12
C PRO A 177 2.42 53.44 17.26
N GLY A 178 3.27 54.17 16.53
CA GLY A 178 4.73 53.96 16.51
C GLY A 178 5.23 52.86 15.57
N GLU A 179 4.32 52.09 14.95
CA GLU A 179 4.66 51.00 14.02
C GLU A 179 5.12 51.56 12.67
N GLU A 180 6.10 50.89 12.07
CA GLU A 180 6.70 51.22 10.78
C GLU A 180 6.75 49.96 9.92
N HIS A 181 6.36 50.07 8.66
CA HIS A 181 6.40 48.98 7.71
C HIS A 181 6.82 49.47 6.33
N ALA A 182 7.59 48.64 5.63
CA ALA A 182 8.03 48.89 4.26
C ALA A 182 7.23 48.01 3.30
N TYR A 183 6.51 48.64 2.37
CA TYR A 183 5.72 47.98 1.35
C TYR A 183 6.55 47.91 0.07
N PHE A 184 6.90 46.68 -0.33
CA PHE A 184 7.60 46.45 -1.59
C PHE A 184 6.68 46.71 -2.77
N PHE A 185 7.21 47.33 -3.81
CA PHE A 185 6.53 47.46 -5.10
C PHE A 185 7.50 47.10 -6.23
N GLU A 186 6.95 46.52 -7.28
CA GLU A 186 7.60 46.35 -8.56
C GLU A 186 6.55 46.56 -9.64
N TYR A 187 6.86 47.42 -10.61
CA TYR A 187 5.95 47.75 -11.70
C TYR A 187 6.71 47.80 -13.02
N ALA A 188 6.31 46.93 -13.94
CA ALA A 188 6.85 46.87 -15.30
C ALA A 188 6.10 47.86 -16.21
N PHE A 189 6.85 48.62 -17.01
CA PHE A 189 6.31 49.57 -17.97
C PHE A 189 7.29 49.80 -19.14
N ASP A 190 6.75 50.22 -20.29
CA ASP A 190 7.55 50.58 -21.46
C ASP A 190 8.28 51.90 -21.21
N ALA A 191 9.52 51.82 -20.75
CA ALA A 191 10.31 53.00 -20.43
C ALA A 191 10.76 53.73 -21.71
N VAL A 192 10.53 55.04 -21.74
CA VAL A 192 10.99 55.93 -22.80
C VAL A 192 12.39 56.45 -22.44
N ALA A 193 13.26 56.65 -23.43
CA ALA A 193 14.56 57.29 -23.25
C ALA A 193 14.38 58.76 -22.85
N ALA A 194 14.24 59.00 -21.55
CA ALA A 194 14.12 60.33 -20.94
C ALA A 194 15.24 60.56 -19.94
N SER A 195 15.51 61.83 -19.65
CA SER A 195 16.62 62.28 -18.82
C SER A 195 16.38 62.03 -17.32
N GLU A 196 15.13 62.07 -16.82
CA GLU A 196 14.82 62.04 -15.39
C GLU A 196 13.44 61.42 -15.08
N TYR A 197 13.39 60.33 -14.29
CA TYR A 197 12.16 59.77 -13.74
C TYR A 197 12.02 60.12 -12.24
N CYS A 198 10.78 60.19 -11.76
CA CYS A 198 10.45 60.28 -10.35
C CYS A 198 9.31 59.33 -10.04
N ASN A 199 9.37 58.64 -8.90
CA ASN A 199 8.27 57.81 -8.44
C ASN A 199 7.65 58.46 -7.18
N LEU A 200 6.34 58.69 -7.18
CA LEU A 200 5.59 59.40 -6.16
C LEU A 200 4.52 58.49 -5.56
N ALA A 201 4.68 58.10 -4.31
CA ALA A 201 3.68 57.36 -3.54
C ALA A 201 2.78 58.29 -2.73
N CYS A 202 1.47 58.21 -2.97
CA CYS A 202 0.42 58.84 -2.19
C CYS A 202 -0.11 57.86 -1.14
N VAL A 203 0.39 57.95 0.10
CA VAL A 203 -0.03 57.09 1.21
C VAL A 203 -1.22 57.72 1.92
N SER A 204 -2.39 57.09 1.86
CA SER A 204 -3.63 57.64 2.40
C SER A 204 -4.23 56.79 3.52
N ILE A 205 -4.83 57.47 4.50
CA ILE A 205 -5.65 56.88 5.58
C ILE A 205 -6.91 57.74 5.77
N THR A 206 -7.98 57.18 6.30
CA THR A 206 -9.25 57.90 6.53
C THR A 206 -9.34 58.57 7.90
N ASN A 207 -8.40 58.28 8.81
CA ASN A 207 -8.36 58.87 10.15
C ASN A 207 -7.13 59.77 10.36
N TYR A 208 -6.70 60.50 9.32
CA TYR A 208 -5.59 61.46 9.43
C TYR A 208 -6.01 62.72 10.20
N GLU A 209 -5.13 63.24 11.06
CA GLU A 209 -5.38 64.45 11.87
C GLU A 209 -5.75 65.66 10.99
N GLY A 210 -6.95 66.20 11.19
CA GLY A 210 -7.50 67.32 10.40
C GLY A 210 -8.33 66.92 9.18
N PHE A 211 -8.43 65.62 8.87
CA PHE A 211 -9.16 65.07 7.72
C PHE A 211 -10.01 63.83 8.07
N ASP A 212 -10.58 63.81 9.28
CA ASP A 212 -11.35 62.68 9.81
C ASP A 212 -12.52 62.25 8.89
N GLY A 213 -12.60 60.95 8.61
CA GLY A 213 -13.59 60.32 7.73
C GLY A 213 -13.34 60.52 6.23
N VAL A 214 -12.26 61.17 5.82
CA VAL A 214 -11.90 61.41 4.42
C VAL A 214 -10.46 60.95 4.18
N ALA A 215 -10.22 60.22 3.09
CA ALA A 215 -8.87 59.78 2.74
C ALA A 215 -7.94 61.00 2.54
N HIS A 216 -6.85 61.06 3.31
CA HIS A 216 -5.85 62.11 3.19
C HIS A 216 -4.48 61.51 2.86
N ALA A 217 -3.89 61.95 1.75
CA ALA A 217 -2.63 61.42 1.24
C ALA A 217 -1.41 62.19 1.79
N VAL A 218 -0.43 61.46 2.30
CA VAL A 218 0.91 61.93 2.66
C VAL A 218 1.89 61.47 1.59
N PRO A 219 2.43 62.39 0.75
CA PRO A 219 3.28 62.01 -0.37
C PRO A 219 4.69 61.61 0.09
N ALA A 220 5.25 60.59 -0.54
CA ALA A 220 6.67 60.27 -0.52
C ALA A 220 7.17 60.10 -1.95
N TYR A 221 8.29 60.73 -2.31
CA TYR A 221 8.81 60.66 -3.67
C TYR A 221 10.30 60.32 -3.67
N ASP A 222 10.75 59.67 -4.75
CA ASP A 222 12.15 59.35 -4.97
C ASP A 222 12.49 59.43 -6.48
N PRO A 223 13.50 60.20 -6.90
CA PRO A 223 13.97 60.20 -8.28
C PRO A 223 14.73 58.91 -8.60
N PHE A 224 14.55 58.40 -9.82
CA PHE A 224 15.29 57.23 -10.29
C PHE A 224 15.70 57.39 -11.76
N THR A 225 16.63 56.54 -12.19
CA THR A 225 17.09 56.47 -13.59
C THR A 225 16.99 55.03 -14.08
N MET A 226 16.68 54.85 -15.35
CA MET A 226 16.74 53.53 -15.98
C MET A 226 18.20 53.12 -16.22
N PRO A 227 18.54 51.82 -16.10
CA PRO A 227 19.84 51.30 -16.52
C PRO A 227 20.12 51.62 -18.00
N ALA A 228 21.38 51.82 -18.37
CA ALA A 228 21.76 52.18 -19.74
C ALA A 228 21.69 51.00 -20.73
N GLU A 229 21.76 49.77 -20.22
CA GLU A 229 21.70 48.52 -20.96
C GLU A 229 20.93 47.48 -20.12
N PRO A 230 20.25 46.49 -20.73
CA PRO A 230 19.57 45.45 -19.99
C PRO A 230 20.58 44.59 -19.22
N CYS A 231 20.21 44.21 -18.00
CA CYS A 231 20.83 43.10 -17.31
C CYS A 231 20.38 41.80 -17.98
N LEU A 232 21.31 41.10 -18.62
CA LEU A 232 21.05 39.83 -19.27
C LEU A 232 20.88 38.71 -18.23
N ILE A 233 19.77 37.98 -18.30
CA ILE A 233 19.47 36.79 -17.51
C ILE A 233 19.32 35.65 -18.51
N GLU A 234 20.28 34.72 -18.51
CA GLU A 234 20.26 33.54 -19.38
C GLU A 234 19.86 32.32 -18.56
N ILE A 235 18.81 31.62 -18.99
CA ILE A 235 18.30 30.37 -18.42
C ILE A 235 18.56 29.26 -19.44
N ASP A 236 19.01 28.12 -18.96
CA ASP A 236 19.45 26.94 -19.69
C ASP A 236 20.64 27.23 -20.63
N GLU A 237 21.48 28.20 -20.26
CA GLU A 237 22.64 28.61 -21.07
C GLU A 237 23.65 27.45 -21.26
N THR A 238 23.76 26.55 -20.30
CA THR A 238 24.77 25.49 -20.31
C THR A 238 24.18 24.12 -20.02
N ALA A 239 24.70 23.10 -20.70
CA ALA A 239 24.28 21.73 -20.52
C ALA A 239 25.48 20.78 -20.34
N LEU A 240 25.30 19.72 -19.57
CA LEU A 240 26.27 18.67 -19.29
C LEU A 240 25.89 17.42 -20.07
N ILE A 241 26.82 16.84 -20.82
CA ILE A 241 26.63 15.56 -21.51
C ILE A 241 27.52 14.49 -20.88
N VAL A 242 26.93 13.32 -20.59
CA VAL A 242 27.62 12.10 -20.16
C VAL A 242 27.28 10.97 -21.11
N ASP A 243 28.29 10.17 -21.47
CA ASP A 243 28.14 8.98 -22.31
C ASP A 243 28.31 7.69 -21.51
N GLU A 244 27.33 6.81 -21.59
CA GLU A 244 27.32 5.52 -20.90
C GLU A 244 27.21 4.37 -21.90
N MET A 245 28.21 3.49 -21.85
CA MET A 245 28.33 2.35 -22.74
C MET A 245 28.10 1.03 -22.01
N TRP A 246 27.25 0.18 -22.61
CA TRP A 246 27.06 -1.20 -22.21
C TRP A 246 27.75 -2.16 -23.17
N CYS A 247 28.82 -2.79 -22.71
CA CYS A 247 29.57 -3.77 -23.49
C CYS A 247 28.97 -5.19 -23.33
N PRO A 248 28.72 -5.93 -24.42
CA PRO A 248 28.17 -7.28 -24.32
C PRO A 248 29.17 -8.29 -23.73
N GLU A 249 28.66 -9.38 -23.13
CA GLU A 249 29.50 -10.42 -22.54
C GLU A 249 30.51 -11.01 -23.53
N ASN A 250 31.73 -11.27 -23.04
CA ASN A 250 32.88 -11.76 -23.82
C ASN A 250 33.36 -10.80 -24.92
N PHE A 251 32.91 -9.55 -24.91
CA PHE A 251 33.57 -8.42 -25.55
C PHE A 251 34.27 -7.53 -24.52
N GLN A 252 35.31 -6.84 -24.96
CA GLN A 252 35.92 -5.74 -24.23
C GLN A 252 35.74 -4.47 -25.05
N CYS A 253 35.07 -3.48 -24.48
CA CYS A 253 34.80 -2.21 -25.14
C CYS A 253 35.57 -1.10 -24.43
N THR A 254 36.34 -0.31 -25.17
CA THR A 254 37.11 0.81 -24.63
C THR A 254 36.73 2.07 -25.41
N ALA A 255 36.12 3.04 -24.73
CA ALA A 255 35.82 4.34 -25.32
C ALA A 255 37.06 5.25 -25.28
N THR A 256 37.26 6.07 -26.31
CA THR A 256 38.32 7.07 -26.35
C THR A 256 38.09 8.22 -25.37
N ASP A 257 36.82 8.57 -25.16
CA ASP A 257 36.32 9.57 -24.22
C ASP A 257 34.85 9.22 -23.90
N SER A 258 34.41 9.48 -22.67
CA SER A 258 33.03 9.26 -22.20
C SER A 258 32.44 10.48 -21.49
N GLY A 259 33.14 11.62 -21.58
CA GLY A 259 32.77 12.83 -20.86
C GLY A 259 33.13 12.77 -19.37
N PRO A 260 32.56 13.66 -18.54
CA PRO A 260 31.52 14.64 -18.87
C PRO A 260 32.00 15.81 -19.74
N TRP A 261 31.14 16.28 -20.66
CA TRP A 261 31.36 17.50 -21.44
C TRP A 261 30.35 18.58 -21.05
N ILE A 262 30.83 19.78 -20.74
CA ILE A 262 29.98 20.96 -20.49
C ILE A 262 29.92 21.78 -21.77
N LEU A 263 28.73 22.02 -22.27
CA LEU A 263 28.45 22.80 -23.46
C LEU A 263 27.96 24.20 -23.07
N HIS A 264 28.50 25.20 -23.76
CA HIS A 264 28.09 26.61 -23.68
C HIS A 264 27.33 27.07 -24.94
N GLY A 265 26.89 26.11 -25.76
CA GLY A 265 26.21 26.29 -27.03
C GLY A 265 26.12 24.96 -27.79
N SER A 266 25.48 24.96 -28.96
CA SER A 266 25.38 23.76 -29.80
C SER A 266 26.76 23.21 -30.17
N ASP A 267 26.95 21.89 -30.05
CA ASP A 267 28.21 21.23 -30.39
C ASP A 267 27.99 19.77 -30.84
N ASP A 268 28.97 19.26 -31.55
CA ASP A 268 29.02 17.91 -32.11
C ASP A 268 30.19 17.15 -31.47
N ILE A 269 29.88 16.15 -30.63
CA ILE A 269 30.89 15.35 -29.93
C ILE A 269 31.08 14.03 -30.68
N LEU A 270 32.29 13.80 -31.18
CA LEU A 270 32.69 12.51 -31.75
C LEU A 270 33.41 11.66 -30.70
N ILE A 271 32.94 10.42 -30.54
CA ILE A 271 33.57 9.40 -29.70
C ILE A 271 33.81 8.14 -30.50
N SER A 272 34.87 7.41 -30.16
CA SER A 272 35.20 6.13 -30.78
C SER A 272 35.25 5.06 -29.71
N VAL A 273 34.64 3.91 -30.01
CA VAL A 273 34.63 2.74 -29.13
C VAL A 273 35.34 1.59 -29.83
N ASP A 274 36.43 1.12 -29.24
CA ASP A 274 37.10 -0.11 -29.65
C ASP A 274 36.42 -1.31 -28.98
N ALA A 275 35.65 -2.08 -29.76
CA ALA A 275 35.01 -3.31 -29.33
C ALA A 275 35.83 -4.54 -29.78
N ALA A 276 36.50 -5.20 -28.85
CA ALA A 276 37.28 -6.41 -29.07
C ALA A 276 36.51 -7.67 -28.67
N ASN A 277 36.36 -8.62 -29.60
CA ASN A 277 35.78 -9.92 -29.28
C ASN A 277 36.84 -10.80 -28.59
N LEU A 278 36.74 -10.94 -27.27
CA LEU A 278 37.63 -11.79 -26.49
C LEU A 278 37.29 -13.27 -26.73
N CYS A 279 36.01 -13.62 -26.64
CA CYS A 279 35.57 -15.01 -26.60
C CYS A 279 34.05 -15.22 -26.83
N ALA A 280 33.34 -14.25 -27.41
CA ALA A 280 31.94 -14.43 -27.76
C ALA A 280 31.85 -15.50 -28.86
N GLY A 281 31.18 -16.61 -28.55
CA GLY A 281 31.13 -17.83 -29.39
C GLY A 281 30.76 -17.58 -30.86
N CYS A 282 30.92 -18.58 -31.73
CA CYS A 282 30.75 -18.43 -33.18
C CYS A 282 29.30 -18.14 -33.61
N GLU A 283 29.12 -17.35 -34.68
CA GLU A 283 27.81 -17.03 -35.29
C GLU A 283 26.78 -16.48 -34.29
N GLN A 284 27.26 -15.64 -33.37
CA GLN A 284 26.47 -15.02 -32.33
C GLN A 284 26.26 -13.54 -32.64
N GLU A 285 25.06 -13.06 -32.38
CA GLU A 285 24.72 -11.64 -32.39
C GLU A 285 24.77 -11.10 -30.95
N ARG A 286 25.38 -9.93 -30.77
CA ARG A 286 25.54 -9.27 -29.47
C ARG A 286 25.32 -7.78 -29.61
N CYS A 287 24.38 -7.24 -28.86
CA CYS A 287 24.08 -5.81 -28.90
C CYS A 287 25.06 -5.05 -28.00
N LEU A 288 25.77 -4.07 -28.57
CA LEU A 288 26.47 -3.01 -27.85
C LEU A 288 25.54 -1.80 -27.85
N TRP A 289 25.18 -1.33 -26.66
CA TRP A 289 24.34 -0.14 -26.47
C TRP A 289 25.22 1.00 -25.96
N ASN A 290 25.16 2.15 -26.63
CA ASN A 290 25.71 3.40 -26.12
C ASN A 290 24.61 4.48 -25.94
N LYS A 291 24.53 5.11 -24.76
CA LYS A 291 23.55 6.13 -24.36
C LYS A 291 24.23 7.45 -24.03
N ALA A 292 23.75 8.54 -24.60
CA ALA A 292 24.13 9.89 -24.20
C ALA A 292 23.01 10.55 -23.40
N THR A 293 23.37 11.23 -22.33
CA THR A 293 22.46 11.95 -21.43
C THR A 293 22.90 13.40 -21.37
N LEU A 294 22.02 14.33 -21.75
CA LEU A 294 22.17 15.77 -21.63
C LEU A 294 21.39 16.26 -20.40
N THR A 295 22.02 17.08 -19.57
CA THR A 295 21.41 17.69 -18.38
C THR A 295 21.68 19.18 -18.37
N GLU A 296 20.63 19.99 -18.37
CA GLU A 296 20.72 21.45 -18.21
C GLU A 296 21.21 21.79 -16.81
N LEU A 297 22.19 22.69 -16.69
CA LEU A 297 22.95 22.85 -15.44
C LEU A 297 22.26 23.70 -14.38
N ASP A 298 21.25 24.47 -14.75
CA ASP A 298 20.48 25.36 -13.90
C ASP A 298 19.12 24.78 -13.54
N CYS A 299 18.32 24.36 -14.52
CA CYS A 299 16.99 23.79 -14.26
C CYS A 299 17.02 22.28 -13.98
N CYS A 300 18.15 21.60 -14.27
CA CYS A 300 18.33 20.15 -14.15
C CYS A 300 17.41 19.31 -15.04
N GLU A 301 16.85 19.85 -16.13
CA GLU A 301 16.09 19.07 -17.10
C GLU A 301 17.03 18.12 -17.87
N VAL A 302 16.53 16.91 -18.16
CA VAL A 302 17.33 15.82 -18.72
C VAL A 302 16.73 15.33 -20.03
N ARG A 303 17.57 15.20 -21.06
CA ARG A 303 17.24 14.62 -22.36
C ARG A 303 18.22 13.49 -22.67
N GLU A 304 17.72 12.38 -23.22
CA GLU A 304 18.53 11.18 -23.44
C GLU A 304 18.36 10.66 -24.85
N ASP A 305 19.45 10.10 -25.39
CA ASP A 305 19.38 9.43 -26.67
C ASP A 305 20.33 8.24 -26.81
N CYS A 306 19.93 7.22 -27.57
CA CYS A 306 20.62 5.94 -27.65
C CYS A 306 20.95 5.54 -29.09
N ALA A 307 22.11 4.89 -29.24
CA ALA A 307 22.56 4.24 -30.47
C ALA A 307 23.00 2.81 -30.16
N TYR A 308 22.69 1.88 -31.06
CA TYR A 308 22.97 0.46 -30.88
C TYR A 308 23.84 -0.07 -32.01
N VAL A 309 24.72 -1.02 -31.70
CA VAL A 309 25.48 -1.76 -32.71
C VAL A 309 25.34 -3.25 -32.47
N ASN A 310 24.84 -3.96 -33.48
CA ASN A 310 24.82 -5.42 -33.48
C ASN A 310 26.21 -5.95 -33.89
N LEU A 311 26.93 -6.52 -32.93
CA LEU A 311 28.21 -7.18 -33.12
C LEU A 311 27.97 -8.65 -33.46
N VAL A 312 28.35 -9.06 -34.66
CA VAL A 312 28.19 -10.43 -35.12
C VAL A 312 29.53 -11.14 -35.16
N THR A 313 29.63 -12.25 -34.46
CA THR A 313 30.83 -13.06 -34.48
C THR A 313 30.86 -13.91 -35.76
N GLY A 314 31.98 -13.88 -36.48
CA GLY A 314 32.10 -14.63 -37.74
C GLY A 314 32.05 -16.16 -37.56
N PRO A 315 31.87 -16.92 -38.65
CA PRO A 315 31.88 -18.38 -38.60
C PRO A 315 33.24 -18.91 -38.15
N CYS A 316 33.25 -19.80 -37.15
CA CYS A 316 34.42 -20.57 -36.74
C CYS A 316 34.05 -22.03 -36.45
N PRO A 317 34.94 -23.01 -36.72
CA PRO A 317 34.73 -24.38 -36.26
C PRO A 317 34.71 -24.37 -34.72
N CYS A 318 33.54 -24.63 -34.13
CA CYS A 318 33.32 -24.42 -32.71
C CYS A 318 33.93 -25.56 -31.88
N GLN A 319 35.26 -25.55 -31.77
CA GLN A 319 36.00 -26.51 -30.96
C GLN A 319 36.47 -25.87 -29.64
N THR A 320 36.48 -26.68 -28.57
CA THR A 320 36.82 -26.24 -27.22
C THR A 320 37.89 -27.11 -26.55
N THR A 321 38.37 -26.71 -25.38
CA THR A 321 39.29 -27.48 -24.54
C THR A 321 38.77 -27.45 -23.11
N ILE A 322 39.00 -28.52 -22.34
CA ILE A 322 38.61 -28.59 -20.92
C ILE A 322 39.85 -28.82 -20.05
N SER A 323 39.77 -28.48 -18.77
CA SER A 323 40.71 -28.93 -17.74
C SER A 323 39.93 -29.70 -16.67
N VAL A 324 40.55 -30.73 -16.11
CA VAL A 324 39.93 -31.65 -15.16
C VAL A 324 40.77 -31.64 -13.88
N GLU A 325 40.11 -31.60 -12.73
CA GLU A 325 40.71 -31.79 -11.40
C GLU A 325 39.88 -32.82 -10.62
N LYS A 326 40.52 -33.80 -10.00
CA LYS A 326 39.85 -34.88 -9.27
C LYS A 326 40.17 -34.83 -7.77
N SER A 327 39.17 -35.21 -6.97
CA SER A 327 39.36 -35.64 -5.58
C SER A 327 38.73 -37.01 -5.38
N ALA A 328 39.28 -37.81 -4.47
CA ALA A 328 38.73 -39.10 -4.07
C ALA A 328 39.21 -39.45 -2.65
N GLU A 329 38.32 -39.96 -1.82
CA GLU A 329 38.54 -40.40 -0.44
C GLU A 329 37.75 -41.69 -0.19
N LEU A 330 38.29 -42.60 0.62
CA LEU A 330 37.54 -43.74 1.13
C LEU A 330 37.10 -43.45 2.56
N ILE A 331 35.85 -43.80 2.84
CA ILE A 331 35.28 -43.83 4.19
C ILE A 331 34.98 -45.30 4.50
N TRP A 332 35.50 -45.80 5.62
CA TRP A 332 35.27 -47.18 6.06
C TRP A 332 34.59 -47.19 7.43
N GLU A 333 33.31 -47.56 7.43
CA GLU A 333 32.52 -47.78 8.64
C GLU A 333 32.41 -49.29 8.90
N LYS A 334 32.61 -49.71 10.15
CA LYS A 334 32.45 -51.10 10.56
C LYS A 334 31.52 -51.22 11.74
N LYS A 335 30.47 -52.01 11.63
CA LYS A 335 29.53 -52.30 12.72
C LYS A 335 29.67 -53.74 13.18
N ILE A 336 29.81 -53.95 14.49
CA ILE A 336 29.83 -55.28 15.12
C ILE A 336 28.66 -55.35 16.08
N GLU A 337 27.70 -56.22 15.79
CA GLU A 337 26.50 -56.40 16.60
C GLU A 337 26.63 -57.66 17.46
N TYR A 338 26.43 -57.48 18.76
CA TYR A 338 26.34 -58.56 19.73
C TYR A 338 24.89 -58.87 20.06
N ASN A 339 24.62 -60.12 20.43
CA ASN A 339 23.33 -60.52 20.97
C ASN A 339 23.55 -61.23 22.29
N TRP A 340 22.89 -60.73 23.32
CA TRP A 340 22.87 -61.34 24.64
C TRP A 340 21.79 -62.42 24.78
N THR A 341 21.97 -63.39 25.65
CA THR A 341 20.90 -64.29 26.08
C THR A 341 20.91 -64.38 27.58
N VAL A 342 19.74 -64.41 28.21
CA VAL A 342 19.61 -64.54 29.66
C VAL A 342 18.72 -65.73 29.99
N GLU A 343 19.22 -66.63 30.83
CA GLU A 343 18.47 -67.75 31.37
C GLU A 343 18.48 -67.69 32.90
N LYS A 344 17.33 -67.86 33.54
CA LYS A 344 17.16 -67.84 34.99
C LYS A 344 16.54 -69.14 35.46
N SER A 345 17.26 -69.84 36.32
CA SER A 345 16.82 -71.07 36.96
C SER A 345 16.78 -70.93 38.48
N PHE A 346 16.04 -71.83 39.14
CA PHE A 346 15.93 -71.85 40.60
C PHE A 346 16.00 -73.27 41.15
N GLU A 347 16.43 -73.39 42.40
CA GLU A 347 16.35 -74.59 43.21
C GLU A 347 15.72 -74.26 44.57
N VAL A 348 14.79 -75.10 45.02
CA VAL A 348 14.13 -74.96 46.34
C VAL A 348 14.81 -75.87 47.33
N LEU A 349 15.37 -75.29 48.40
CA LEU A 349 16.00 -76.07 49.46
C LEU A 349 14.99 -76.33 50.57
N GLY A 350 14.29 -77.47 50.47
CA GLY A 350 13.48 -78.00 51.56
C GLY A 350 14.36 -78.50 52.72
N ASN A 351 13.82 -78.50 53.94
CA ASN A 351 14.51 -79.08 55.10
C ASN A 351 14.71 -80.60 54.90
N GLY A 352 15.87 -81.00 54.34
CA GLY A 352 16.44 -82.35 54.47
C GLY A 352 16.18 -83.40 53.36
N GLN A 353 16.10 -83.06 52.07
CA GLN A 353 16.12 -84.07 50.99
C GLN A 353 17.13 -83.75 49.86
N GLU A 354 17.85 -84.79 49.40
CA GLU A 354 18.81 -84.75 48.29
C GLU A 354 18.14 -84.82 46.90
N PRO A 355 18.82 -84.33 45.83
CA PRO A 355 18.20 -84.06 44.54
C PRO A 355 18.32 -85.26 43.59
N ASP A 356 17.19 -85.72 43.02
CA ASP A 356 17.23 -86.51 41.80
C ASP A 356 15.99 -86.26 40.92
N SER A 357 16.32 -85.98 39.66
CA SER A 357 15.55 -85.83 38.41
C SER A 357 14.02 -86.00 38.35
N ILE A 358 13.39 -85.00 37.70
CA ILE A 358 12.11 -84.98 36.94
C ILE A 358 10.81 -85.12 37.75
N ALA A 359 9.96 -84.06 37.80
CA ALA A 359 8.48 -84.17 37.68
C ALA A 359 7.69 -82.82 37.76
N VAL A 360 6.69 -82.75 36.87
CA VAL A 360 5.31 -82.20 36.89
C VAL A 360 4.78 -81.43 38.12
N GLN A 361 4.05 -80.34 37.79
CA GLN A 361 3.01 -79.57 38.52
C GLN A 361 2.47 -80.14 39.86
N THR A 362 3.17 -79.82 40.95
CA THR A 362 2.63 -79.72 42.32
C THR A 362 3.26 -78.47 42.95
N ALA A 363 2.55 -77.77 43.85
CA ALA A 363 3.09 -76.58 44.51
C ALA A 363 4.48 -76.85 45.12
N ASP A 364 5.44 -75.96 44.86
CA ASP A 364 6.83 -76.14 45.30
C ASP A 364 6.97 -75.92 46.82
N ILE A 365 6.08 -75.11 47.42
CA ILE A 365 6.11 -74.75 48.85
C ILE A 365 4.68 -74.49 49.37
N ILE A 366 4.32 -74.97 50.56
CA ILE A 366 3.08 -74.57 51.27
C ILE A 366 3.49 -73.72 52.48
N LEU A 367 2.94 -72.51 52.62
CA LEU A 367 3.28 -71.58 53.71
C LEU A 367 2.03 -71.07 54.41
N ASP A 368 1.82 -71.47 55.67
CA ASP A 368 0.84 -70.84 56.56
C ASP A 368 1.33 -69.47 57.05
N LYS A 369 0.40 -68.65 57.57
CA LYS A 369 0.73 -67.34 58.16
C LYS A 369 1.81 -67.48 59.25
N GLY A 370 2.94 -66.83 59.02
CA GLY A 370 4.16 -66.76 59.85
C GLY A 370 5.31 -67.70 59.42
N GLN A 371 5.19 -68.47 58.34
CA GLN A 371 6.20 -69.46 57.92
C GLN A 371 7.15 -68.94 56.82
N THR A 372 8.42 -69.37 56.86
CA THR A 372 9.49 -68.96 55.93
C THR A 372 10.10 -70.16 55.17
N ALA A 373 10.43 -69.97 53.88
CA ALA A 373 11.19 -70.91 53.05
C ALA A 373 12.37 -70.21 52.33
N ARG A 374 13.36 -70.96 51.82
CA ARG A 374 14.55 -70.43 51.14
C ARG A 374 14.67 -70.93 49.69
N ILE A 375 14.87 -70.00 48.76
CA ILE A 375 14.98 -70.27 47.32
C ILE A 375 16.34 -69.75 46.82
N CYS A 376 17.06 -70.54 46.03
CA CYS A 376 18.31 -70.13 45.39
C CYS A 376 18.13 -70.01 43.88
N TYR A 377 18.58 -68.90 43.30
CA TYR A 377 18.48 -68.59 41.88
C TYR A 377 19.87 -68.54 41.24
N THR A 378 19.95 -68.96 39.98
CA THR A 378 21.12 -68.80 39.11
C THR A 378 20.67 -68.10 37.84
N ILE A 379 21.38 -67.05 37.45
CA ILE A 379 21.17 -66.32 36.19
C ILE A 379 22.44 -66.49 35.34
N ASP A 380 22.27 -67.03 34.15
CA ASP A 380 23.32 -67.19 33.14
C ASP A 380 23.08 -66.17 32.03
N ALA A 381 23.99 -65.19 31.88
CA ALA A 381 23.97 -64.21 30.81
C ALA A 381 25.13 -64.50 29.84
N ASP A 382 24.83 -64.86 28.60
CA ASP A 382 25.80 -65.15 27.53
C ASP A 382 25.74 -64.08 26.44
N ARG A 383 26.85 -63.83 25.72
CA ARG A 383 26.96 -62.83 24.64
C ARG A 383 27.71 -63.42 23.46
N LYS A 384 27.17 -63.27 22.24
CA LYS A 384 27.80 -63.73 20.99
C LYS A 384 27.74 -62.64 19.92
N VAL A 385 28.77 -62.56 19.08
CA VAL A 385 28.70 -61.74 17.85
C VAL A 385 27.69 -62.39 16.92
N VAL A 386 26.73 -61.60 16.42
CA VAL A 386 25.69 -62.08 15.52
C VAL A 386 25.81 -61.50 14.13
N ASP A 387 26.33 -60.28 14.00
CA ASP A 387 26.55 -59.66 12.70
C ASP A 387 27.82 -58.80 12.69
N ILE A 388 28.48 -58.75 11.54
CA ILE A 388 29.60 -57.86 11.26
C ILE A 388 29.34 -57.28 9.88
N VAL A 389 29.08 -55.97 9.82
CA VAL A 389 28.81 -55.25 8.58
C VAL A 389 29.93 -54.25 8.36
N ASP A 390 30.70 -54.45 7.30
CA ASP A 390 31.64 -53.47 6.79
C ASP A 390 30.96 -52.66 5.68
N LYS A 391 31.16 -51.35 5.65
CA LYS A 391 30.71 -50.47 4.57
C LYS A 391 31.85 -49.54 4.18
N ILE A 392 32.26 -49.61 2.92
CA ILE A 392 33.32 -48.80 2.35
C ILE A 392 32.75 -47.99 1.18
N VAL A 393 32.81 -46.67 1.28
CA VAL A 393 32.31 -45.75 0.26
C VAL A 393 33.47 -44.93 -0.30
N LEU A 394 33.54 -44.84 -1.62
CA LEU A 394 34.43 -43.96 -2.34
C LEU A 394 33.69 -42.66 -2.68
N GLU A 395 34.14 -41.54 -2.14
CA GLU A 395 33.52 -40.23 -2.33
C GLU A 395 34.51 -39.22 -2.88
N GLY A 396 34.01 -38.27 -3.66
CA GLY A 396 34.84 -37.21 -4.22
C GLY A 396 34.08 -36.36 -5.22
N TYR A 397 34.85 -35.61 -6.02
CA TYR A 397 34.32 -34.85 -7.13
C TYR A 397 35.27 -34.87 -8.32
N VAL A 398 34.71 -34.73 -9.51
CA VAL A 398 35.44 -34.40 -10.74
C VAL A 398 35.08 -32.98 -11.13
N ARG A 399 36.03 -32.05 -11.05
CA ARG A 399 35.86 -30.65 -11.43
C ARG A 399 36.26 -30.48 -12.88
N VAL A 400 35.32 -30.04 -13.70
CA VAL A 400 35.55 -29.77 -15.12
C VAL A 400 35.43 -28.29 -15.36
N ARG A 401 36.43 -27.71 -16.03
CA ARG A 401 36.39 -26.32 -16.48
C ARG A 401 36.54 -26.26 -18.00
N ASN A 402 35.62 -25.57 -18.66
CA ASN A 402 35.79 -25.21 -20.05
C ASN A 402 36.81 -24.07 -20.17
N THR A 403 37.92 -24.32 -20.87
CA THR A 403 39.06 -23.40 -20.98
C THR A 403 39.06 -22.59 -22.28
N ASN A 404 38.02 -22.72 -23.11
CA ASN A 404 37.95 -22.05 -24.42
C ASN A 404 36.55 -21.46 -24.68
N CYS A 405 36.33 -20.93 -25.88
CA CYS A 405 35.17 -20.07 -26.20
C CYS A 405 33.90 -20.81 -26.63
N CYS A 406 34.01 -22.08 -26.96
CA CYS A 406 32.89 -22.88 -27.43
C CYS A 406 32.30 -23.68 -26.28
N PRO A 407 30.96 -23.75 -26.14
CA PRO A 407 30.32 -24.65 -25.20
C PRO A 407 30.76 -26.09 -25.45
N THR A 408 30.87 -26.91 -24.40
CA THR A 408 31.17 -28.33 -24.55
C THR A 408 30.00 -29.05 -25.21
N GLU A 409 30.27 -29.94 -26.15
CA GLU A 409 29.27 -30.86 -26.71
C GLU A 409 29.55 -32.28 -26.24
N GLY A 410 28.49 -33.04 -25.96
CA GLY A 410 28.59 -34.46 -25.59
C GLY A 410 29.45 -34.72 -24.36
N LEU A 411 29.30 -33.89 -23.31
CA LEU A 411 30.05 -34.05 -22.06
C LEU A 411 29.70 -35.35 -21.35
N THR A 412 30.69 -36.22 -21.19
CA THR A 412 30.57 -37.50 -20.47
C THR A 412 31.67 -37.63 -19.44
N ILE A 413 31.34 -38.14 -18.25
CA ILE A 413 32.33 -38.41 -17.20
C ILE A 413 32.23 -39.89 -16.83
N ALA A 414 33.33 -40.61 -17.04
CA ALA A 414 33.51 -41.97 -16.57
C ALA A 414 34.63 -41.97 -15.53
N ASP A 415 34.59 -42.90 -14.60
CA ASP A 415 35.57 -43.01 -13.53
C ASP A 415 35.96 -44.48 -13.35
N VAL A 416 37.23 -44.70 -13.01
CA VAL A 416 37.80 -46.02 -12.83
C VAL A 416 38.56 -46.04 -11.51
N PHE A 417 38.06 -46.82 -10.57
CA PHE A 417 38.76 -47.09 -9.32
C PHE A 417 39.64 -48.34 -9.47
N VAL A 418 40.95 -48.13 -9.47
CA VAL A 418 41.97 -49.16 -9.67
C VAL A 418 42.61 -49.51 -8.33
N VAL A 419 42.63 -50.80 -8.02
CA VAL A 419 43.25 -51.34 -6.82
C VAL A 419 44.28 -52.36 -7.26
N GLU A 420 45.57 -52.09 -6.99
CA GLU A 420 46.64 -53.05 -7.17
C GLU A 420 46.95 -53.69 -5.81
N TYR A 421 46.75 -55.00 -5.73
CA TYR A 421 47.04 -55.79 -4.55
C TYR A 421 47.93 -56.97 -4.92
N ASN A 422 49.14 -57.03 -4.31
CA ASN A 422 50.15 -58.07 -4.57
C ASN A 422 50.50 -58.24 -6.07
N GLY A 423 50.52 -57.14 -6.83
CA GLY A 423 50.87 -57.13 -8.26
C GLY A 423 49.75 -57.58 -9.20
N ILE A 424 48.52 -57.72 -8.70
CA ILE A 424 47.31 -57.96 -9.50
C ILE A 424 46.46 -56.69 -9.46
N GLU A 425 46.11 -56.18 -10.64
CA GLU A 425 45.28 -55.00 -10.82
C GLU A 425 43.79 -55.40 -10.92
N TYR A 426 42.95 -54.73 -10.14
CA TYR A 426 41.50 -54.84 -10.17
C TYR A 426 40.94 -53.45 -10.49
N SER A 427 39.91 -53.37 -11.32
CA SER A 427 39.26 -52.10 -11.66
C SER A 427 37.75 -52.17 -11.45
N LEU A 428 37.19 -51.07 -10.97
CA LEU A 428 35.76 -50.82 -10.89
C LEU A 428 35.44 -49.57 -11.68
N ASP A 429 34.70 -49.73 -12.78
CA ASP A 429 34.29 -48.65 -13.66
C ASP A 429 32.89 -48.17 -13.26
N PHE A 430 32.69 -46.85 -13.17
CA PHE A 430 31.38 -46.24 -12.92
C PHE A 430 31.23 -44.91 -13.68
N GLU A 431 30.00 -44.53 -13.99
CA GLU A 431 29.70 -43.26 -14.66
C GLU A 431 29.31 -42.20 -13.63
N ILE A 432 29.78 -40.96 -13.83
CA ILE A 432 29.38 -39.81 -13.02
C ILE A 432 28.36 -39.00 -13.82
N SER A 433 27.19 -38.77 -13.23
CA SER A 433 26.09 -38.09 -13.91
C SER A 433 26.46 -36.65 -14.30
N THR A 434 26.19 -36.28 -15.54
CA THR A 434 26.31 -34.91 -16.06
C THR A 434 24.96 -34.22 -16.23
N GLU A 435 23.86 -34.84 -15.77
CA GLU A 435 22.49 -34.34 -15.98
C GLU A 435 22.26 -32.95 -15.38
N GLU A 436 22.87 -32.64 -14.23
CA GLU A 436 22.77 -31.32 -13.60
C GLU A 436 23.36 -30.22 -14.48
N LYS A 437 24.47 -30.53 -15.17
CA LYS A 437 25.19 -29.59 -16.03
C LYS A 437 25.77 -30.27 -17.28
N PRO A 438 24.95 -30.55 -18.31
CA PRO A 438 25.40 -31.33 -19.48
C PRO A 438 26.25 -30.51 -20.48
N VAL A 439 26.23 -29.18 -20.36
CA VAL A 439 26.95 -28.24 -21.23
C VAL A 439 27.62 -27.18 -20.36
N LEU A 440 28.94 -27.04 -20.50
CA LEU A 440 29.73 -25.97 -19.90
C LEU A 440 30.00 -24.90 -20.94
N GLY A 441 29.50 -23.68 -20.68
CA GLY A 441 29.80 -22.48 -21.44
C GLY A 441 31.26 -22.05 -21.31
N SER A 442 31.64 -20.97 -22.00
CA SER A 442 33.04 -20.51 -21.99
C SER A 442 33.50 -20.11 -20.59
N GLY A 443 34.67 -20.61 -20.16
CA GLY A 443 35.25 -20.31 -18.85
C GLY A 443 34.54 -20.96 -17.66
N GLU A 444 33.37 -21.58 -17.89
CA GLU A 444 32.52 -22.17 -16.87
C GLU A 444 33.19 -23.37 -16.20
N ARG A 445 33.01 -23.50 -14.89
CA ARG A 445 33.54 -24.56 -14.04
C ARG A 445 32.41 -25.21 -13.25
N HIS A 446 32.40 -26.52 -13.18
CA HIS A 446 31.44 -27.28 -12.38
C HIS A 446 32.10 -28.49 -11.72
N ASP A 447 31.65 -28.81 -10.50
CA ASP A 447 32.16 -29.91 -9.68
C ASP A 447 31.11 -31.02 -9.67
N TYR A 448 31.40 -32.13 -10.35
CA TYR A 448 30.50 -33.29 -10.42
C TYR A 448 30.84 -34.23 -9.26
N GLY A 449 30.05 -34.15 -8.19
CA GLY A 449 30.20 -35.00 -7.01
C GLY A 449 29.78 -36.44 -7.28
N TYR A 450 30.44 -37.39 -6.62
CA TYR A 450 30.09 -38.80 -6.67
C TYR A 450 30.28 -39.48 -5.30
N SER A 451 29.46 -40.49 -5.05
CA SER A 451 29.52 -41.38 -3.88
C SER A 451 29.17 -42.79 -4.34
N VAL A 452 30.12 -43.72 -4.22
CA VAL A 452 30.02 -45.07 -4.74
C VAL A 452 30.32 -46.06 -3.64
N ASP A 453 29.39 -46.98 -3.37
CA ASP A 453 29.63 -48.10 -2.46
C ASP A 453 30.59 -49.10 -3.13
N VAL A 454 31.80 -49.22 -2.58
CA VAL A 454 32.87 -50.07 -3.08
C VAL A 454 33.14 -51.26 -2.14
N THR A 455 32.25 -51.50 -1.18
CA THR A 455 32.40 -52.51 -0.12
C THR A 455 32.69 -53.90 -0.69
N GLU A 456 31.83 -54.42 -1.56
CA GLU A 456 31.99 -55.76 -2.15
C GLU A 456 33.27 -55.86 -3.00
N PHE A 457 33.60 -54.78 -3.71
CA PHE A 457 34.77 -54.71 -4.57
C PHE A 457 36.07 -54.74 -3.75
N LEU A 458 36.22 -53.88 -2.74
CA LEU A 458 37.42 -53.80 -1.92
C LEU A 458 37.57 -54.99 -0.97
N LEU A 459 36.52 -55.40 -0.27
CA LEU A 459 36.60 -56.56 0.64
C LEU A 459 36.80 -57.87 -0.13
N GLY A 460 36.24 -58.00 -1.33
CA GLY A 460 36.48 -59.15 -2.21
C GLY A 460 37.93 -59.29 -2.68
N ILE A 461 38.69 -58.18 -2.70
CA ILE A 461 40.13 -58.16 -3.03
C ILE A 461 40.98 -58.41 -1.78
N LEU A 462 40.63 -57.77 -0.66
CA LEU A 462 41.40 -57.80 0.59
C LEU A 462 41.23 -59.10 1.38
N ILE A 463 40.05 -59.73 1.33
CA ILE A 463 39.72 -60.97 2.04
C ILE A 463 39.68 -62.13 1.05
N GLY A 464 40.86 -62.67 0.71
CA GLY A 464 40.95 -63.89 -0.10
C GLY A 464 40.44 -65.14 0.65
N PRO A 465 40.00 -66.21 -0.04
CA PRO A 465 39.32 -67.37 0.57
C PRO A 465 40.21 -68.31 1.41
N ASN A 466 41.49 -68.00 1.66
CA ASN A 466 42.35 -68.80 2.54
C ASN A 466 43.36 -67.92 3.28
N ASP A 467 43.31 -68.04 4.61
CA ASP A 467 44.08 -67.31 5.62
C ASP A 467 45.59 -67.66 5.66
N ASP A 468 46.34 -66.74 6.27
CA ASP A 468 47.72 -66.84 6.76
C ASP A 468 48.88 -67.09 5.77
N THR A 469 49.54 -66.01 5.35
CA THR A 469 50.97 -65.79 5.64
C THR A 469 51.40 -64.39 5.20
N ALA A 470 51.97 -63.64 6.15
CA ALA A 470 52.68 -62.40 5.90
C ALA A 470 53.92 -62.65 5.03
N ASP A 471 54.09 -61.86 3.96
CA ASP A 471 55.31 -61.10 3.69
C ASP A 471 55.18 -60.34 2.35
N GLN A 472 55.34 -59.01 2.40
CA GLN A 472 55.28 -58.01 1.31
C GLN A 472 53.90 -57.76 0.67
N GLN A 473 52.94 -57.27 1.47
CA GLN A 473 51.70 -56.69 0.95
C GLN A 473 51.97 -55.27 0.42
N THR A 474 51.81 -55.05 -0.88
CA THR A 474 51.76 -53.71 -1.48
C THR A 474 50.33 -53.46 -1.95
N LEU A 475 49.60 -52.63 -1.22
CA LEU A 475 48.31 -52.08 -1.64
C LEU A 475 48.56 -50.70 -2.22
N SER A 476 48.16 -50.50 -3.47
CA SER A 476 48.13 -49.20 -4.13
C SER A 476 46.74 -49.00 -4.70
N MET A 477 46.13 -47.84 -4.48
CA MET A 477 44.81 -47.54 -5.02
C MET A 477 44.86 -46.19 -5.70
N VAL A 478 44.32 -46.14 -6.91
CA VAL A 478 44.28 -44.95 -7.74
C VAL A 478 42.88 -44.82 -8.28
N ASN A 479 42.32 -43.62 -8.21
CA ASN A 479 41.04 -43.31 -8.82
C ASN A 479 41.24 -42.36 -10.00
N ARG A 480 40.76 -42.77 -11.18
CA ARG A 480 41.01 -42.09 -12.47
C ARG A 480 39.70 -41.63 -13.08
N ALA A 481 39.56 -40.33 -13.31
CA ALA A 481 38.44 -39.79 -14.07
C ALA A 481 38.81 -39.63 -15.55
N TYR A 482 37.86 -39.96 -16.43
CA TYR A 482 37.91 -39.74 -17.87
C TYR A 482 36.77 -38.80 -18.27
N VAL A 483 37.11 -37.56 -18.61
CA VAL A 483 36.12 -36.54 -19.01
C VAL A 483 36.19 -36.34 -20.52
N GLY A 484 35.11 -36.69 -21.20
CA GLY A 484 35.00 -36.66 -22.66
C GLY A 484 34.12 -35.53 -23.17
N ILE A 485 34.51 -34.90 -24.29
CA ILE A 485 33.64 -34.01 -25.08
C ILE A 485 33.80 -34.31 -26.59
N THR A 486 32.75 -34.08 -27.39
CA THR A 486 32.73 -34.39 -28.83
C THR A 486 33.29 -33.28 -29.72
N ASN A 487 33.42 -32.06 -29.19
CA ASN A 487 33.94 -30.90 -29.91
C ASN A 487 35.31 -30.44 -29.36
N PHE A 488 36.16 -31.39 -28.94
CA PHE A 488 37.52 -31.07 -28.49
C PHE A 488 38.39 -30.50 -29.62
N ARG A 489 39.23 -29.52 -29.32
CA ARG A 489 40.11 -28.82 -30.28
C ARG A 489 41.01 -29.79 -31.04
N ASP A 490 41.00 -29.63 -32.37
CA ASP A 490 41.79 -30.41 -33.33
C ASP A 490 41.53 -31.94 -33.30
N GLN A 491 40.42 -32.38 -32.68
CA GLN A 491 40.00 -33.77 -32.59
C GLN A 491 38.59 -33.93 -33.18
N ASN A 492 38.33 -35.08 -33.81
CA ASN A 492 37.01 -35.42 -34.33
C ASN A 492 36.41 -36.55 -33.47
N GLY A 493 35.21 -36.32 -32.94
CA GLY A 493 34.52 -37.28 -32.07
C GLY A 493 34.86 -37.10 -30.59
N LEU A 494 34.40 -38.03 -29.75
CA LEU A 494 34.58 -37.98 -28.30
C LEU A 494 36.07 -38.12 -27.93
N TYR A 495 36.62 -37.09 -27.29
CA TYR A 495 38.01 -37.05 -26.82
C TYR A 495 38.05 -36.86 -25.30
N PHE A 496 38.85 -37.67 -24.62
CA PHE A 496 38.93 -37.70 -23.15
C PHE A 496 40.17 -36.98 -22.62
N ILE A 497 39.98 -36.22 -21.54
CA ILE A 497 41.05 -35.79 -20.65
C ILE A 497 40.95 -36.60 -19.37
N GLU A 498 42.10 -37.09 -18.89
CA GLU A 498 42.20 -37.87 -17.67
C GLU A 498 42.81 -37.05 -16.53
N ASP A 499 42.39 -37.34 -15.30
CA ASP A 499 43.06 -36.93 -14.08
C ASP A 499 43.00 -38.09 -13.07
N GLU A 500 44.07 -38.27 -12.30
CA GLU A 500 44.21 -39.39 -11.36
C GLU A 500 44.67 -38.94 -9.98
N ILE A 501 44.18 -39.64 -8.95
CA ILE A 501 44.56 -39.39 -7.56
C ILE A 501 44.82 -40.71 -6.83
N GLU A 502 45.88 -40.75 -6.01
CA GLU A 502 46.12 -41.86 -5.10
C GLU A 502 45.13 -41.82 -3.93
N VAL A 503 44.56 -42.97 -3.60
CA VAL A 503 43.56 -43.13 -2.54
C VAL A 503 44.16 -44.00 -1.44
N ALA A 504 44.09 -43.55 -0.20
CA ALA A 504 44.54 -44.32 0.95
C ALA A 504 43.39 -45.16 1.52
N LEU A 505 43.69 -46.37 2.01
CA LEU A 505 42.73 -47.15 2.79
C LEU A 505 42.76 -46.64 4.24
N PRO A 506 41.68 -46.04 4.76
CA PRO A 506 41.64 -45.62 6.17
C PRO A 506 41.57 -46.83 7.10
N GLU A 507 41.83 -46.62 8.40
CA GLU A 507 41.41 -47.59 9.43
C GLU A 507 39.88 -47.53 9.58
N PRO A 508 39.18 -48.66 9.76
CA PRO A 508 37.73 -48.66 9.92
C PRO A 508 37.34 -47.94 11.21
N GLU A 509 36.37 -47.03 11.12
CA GLU A 509 35.69 -46.51 12.30
C GLU A 509 34.73 -47.59 12.80
N VAL A 510 35.05 -48.18 13.97
CA VAL A 510 34.30 -49.32 14.52
C VAL A 510 33.25 -48.84 15.50
N GLU A 511 32.01 -49.17 15.21
CA GLU A 511 30.87 -49.05 16.11
C GLU A 511 30.51 -50.43 16.65
N TYR A 512 30.52 -50.59 17.97
CA TYR A 512 30.04 -51.79 18.64
C TYR A 512 28.61 -51.55 19.09
N ILE A 513 27.71 -52.48 18.72
CA ILE A 513 26.31 -52.44 19.11
C ILE A 513 26.08 -53.60 20.09
N ASP A 514 25.58 -53.25 21.27
CA ASP A 514 25.23 -54.15 22.36
C ASP A 514 26.44 -54.88 22.97
N GLU A 515 27.59 -54.21 22.97
CA GLU A 515 28.78 -54.74 23.62
C GLU A 515 28.57 -54.88 25.14
N THR A 516 27.80 -53.99 25.76
CA THR A 516 27.58 -54.03 27.23
C THR A 516 26.10 -54.22 27.56
N ALA A 517 25.83 -54.79 28.73
CA ALA A 517 24.46 -54.98 29.19
C ALA A 517 24.32 -54.83 30.71
N THR A 518 23.21 -54.27 31.14
CA THR A 518 22.83 -54.15 32.54
C THR A 518 21.85 -55.25 32.93
N LEU A 519 22.27 -56.14 33.83
CA LEU A 519 21.41 -57.17 34.41
C LEU A 519 20.82 -56.68 35.74
N THR A 520 19.50 -56.69 35.84
CA THR A 520 18.77 -56.41 37.08
C THR A 520 17.92 -57.60 37.45
N ASP A 521 17.90 -57.93 38.73
CA ASP A 521 16.91 -58.85 39.27
C ASP A 521 15.67 -58.08 39.67
N LEU A 522 14.53 -58.43 39.08
CA LEU A 522 13.26 -57.78 39.35
C LEU A 522 12.33 -58.76 40.04
N GLU A 523 12.19 -58.59 41.35
CA GLU A 523 11.27 -59.39 42.14
C GLU A 523 9.88 -58.80 42.11
N THR A 524 8.89 -59.67 41.91
CA THR A 524 7.50 -59.36 42.23
C THR A 524 6.98 -60.46 43.14
N PHE A 525 6.84 -60.14 44.42
CA PHE A 525 6.24 -61.04 45.38
C PHE A 525 4.80 -60.62 45.69
N PRO A 526 3.90 -61.59 45.92
CA PRO A 526 2.50 -61.32 46.19
C PRO A 526 2.30 -60.67 47.57
N ARG A 527 1.27 -59.83 47.69
CA ARG A 527 0.90 -59.16 48.95
C ARG A 527 0.70 -60.19 50.06
N GLY A 528 1.25 -59.88 51.24
CA GLY A 528 1.21 -60.76 52.41
C GLY A 528 2.39 -61.72 52.50
N PHE A 529 3.34 -61.69 51.56
CA PHE A 529 4.65 -62.31 51.72
C PHE A 529 5.74 -61.24 51.89
N ASP A 530 6.78 -61.55 52.65
CA ASP A 530 8.01 -60.76 52.81
C ASP A 530 9.20 -61.56 52.26
N MET A 531 10.10 -60.93 51.51
CA MET A 531 11.20 -61.63 50.83
C MET A 531 12.50 -60.82 50.87
N ASP A 532 13.63 -61.49 51.07
CA ASP A 532 14.95 -60.86 51.02
C ASP A 532 15.22 -60.26 49.62
N ILE A 533 15.65 -59.00 49.58
CA ILE A 533 16.06 -58.31 48.36
C ILE A 533 17.58 -58.41 48.22
N ILE A 534 18.06 -58.67 47.00
CA ILE A 534 19.49 -58.68 46.70
C ILE A 534 19.84 -57.45 45.87
N ALA A 535 20.94 -56.80 46.24
CA ALA A 535 21.38 -55.57 45.60
C ALA A 535 21.99 -55.87 44.22
N GLY A 536 21.24 -55.53 43.17
CA GLY A 536 21.70 -55.24 41.81
C GLY A 536 21.26 -53.81 41.42
N PRO A 537 21.71 -53.26 40.28
CA PRO A 537 22.08 -53.97 39.05
C PRO A 537 23.54 -54.42 38.97
N TRP A 538 23.80 -55.42 38.13
CA TRP A 538 25.12 -55.87 37.68
C TRP A 538 25.38 -55.35 36.26
N TYR A 539 26.55 -54.77 36.04
CA TYR A 539 26.97 -54.25 34.74
C TYR A 539 27.90 -55.25 34.09
N LEU A 540 27.49 -55.79 32.94
CA LEU A 540 28.19 -56.89 32.26
C LEU A 540 29.00 -56.33 31.09
N GLU A 541 30.32 -56.47 31.16
CA GLU A 541 31.24 -56.19 30.04
C GLU A 541 31.47 -57.45 29.17
N GLY A 542 30.90 -58.59 29.56
CA GLY A 542 30.94 -59.88 28.86
C GLY A 542 30.09 -60.97 29.54
N PRO A 543 30.09 -62.21 29.02
CA PRO A 543 29.30 -63.32 29.58
C PRO A 543 29.60 -63.58 31.05
N GLU A 544 28.57 -63.74 31.88
CA GLU A 544 28.70 -63.95 33.32
C GLU A 544 27.55 -64.81 33.90
N THR A 545 27.86 -65.57 34.96
CA THR A 545 26.87 -66.34 35.74
C THR A 545 26.77 -65.79 37.15
N ILE A 546 25.58 -65.38 37.58
CA ILE A 546 25.30 -64.81 38.91
C ILE A 546 24.41 -65.76 39.70
N ARG A 547 24.81 -66.14 40.93
CA ARG A 547 24.05 -67.05 41.80
C ARG A 547 23.83 -66.46 43.19
N PHE A 548 22.59 -66.53 43.68
CA PHE A 548 22.20 -65.99 44.99
C PHE A 548 20.98 -66.70 45.59
N CYS A 549 20.69 -66.47 46.88
CA CYS A 549 19.53 -67.09 47.56
C CYS A 549 18.75 -66.08 48.40
N LYS A 550 17.43 -66.25 48.46
CA LYS A 550 16.48 -65.38 49.16
C LYS A 550 15.58 -66.20 50.10
N ASN A 551 15.26 -65.65 51.26
CA ASN A 551 14.22 -66.22 52.13
C ASN A 551 12.88 -65.53 51.84
N ILE A 552 11.77 -66.29 51.88
CA ILE A 552 10.40 -65.80 51.69
C ILE A 552 9.50 -66.25 52.85
N THR A 553 8.80 -65.31 53.47
CA THR A 553 7.93 -65.51 54.65
C THR A 553 6.49 -65.13 54.32
N ASN A 554 5.50 -65.96 54.68
CA ASN A 554 4.08 -65.57 54.62
C ASN A 554 3.74 -64.73 55.85
N GLU A 555 3.65 -63.41 55.75
CA GLU A 555 3.32 -62.52 56.86
C GLU A 555 1.80 -62.34 57.03
N ASP A 556 1.04 -62.22 55.94
CA ASP A 556 -0.41 -61.93 55.96
C ASP A 556 -1.13 -62.24 54.63
N ALA A 557 -0.68 -63.23 53.87
CA ALA A 557 -1.28 -63.55 52.57
C ALA A 557 -2.70 -64.10 52.70
N GLU A 558 -3.61 -63.63 51.84
CA GLU A 558 -5.00 -64.09 51.82
C GLU A 558 -5.06 -65.59 51.64
N CYS A 559 -5.93 -66.18 52.43
CA CYS A 559 -5.97 -67.60 52.64
C CYS A 559 -6.75 -68.26 51.45
N GLY A 560 -6.26 -69.36 50.87
CA GLY A 560 -6.94 -70.19 49.84
C GLY A 560 -6.42 -70.10 48.45
N ARG A 561 -5.36 -69.34 48.30
CA ARG A 561 -4.89 -68.91 47.02
C ARG A 561 -3.54 -69.52 46.77
N ILE A 562 -3.37 -69.85 45.50
CA ILE A 562 -2.08 -70.16 44.91
C ILE A 562 -1.45 -68.82 44.55
N TYR A 563 -0.27 -68.60 45.09
CA TYR A 563 0.57 -67.45 44.87
C TYR A 563 1.77 -67.84 44.02
N TYR A 564 2.08 -67.01 43.04
CA TYR A 564 3.25 -67.20 42.19
C TYR A 564 4.29 -66.16 42.59
N VAL A 565 5.43 -66.62 43.07
CA VAL A 565 6.59 -65.78 43.34
C VAL A 565 7.42 -65.76 42.08
N ASN A 566 7.32 -64.65 41.37
CA ASN A 566 7.93 -64.48 40.08
C ASN A 566 9.20 -63.66 40.26
N ASP A 567 10.32 -64.31 40.02
CA ASP A 567 11.61 -63.65 40.05
C ASP A 567 12.16 -63.59 38.62
N THR A 568 12.32 -62.36 38.11
CA THR A 568 12.61 -62.12 36.70
C THR A 568 14.00 -61.51 36.58
N ALA A 569 14.91 -62.24 35.93
CA ALA A 569 16.12 -61.62 35.42
C ALA A 569 15.71 -60.70 34.27
N ARG A 570 16.15 -59.44 34.32
CA ARG A 570 16.00 -58.50 33.22
C ARG A 570 17.38 -58.02 32.81
N LEU A 571 17.84 -58.48 31.68
CA LEU A 571 19.03 -57.97 30.99
C LEU A 571 18.57 -56.89 30.01
N VAL A 572 19.28 -55.77 30.00
CA VAL A 572 19.08 -54.69 29.04
C VAL A 572 20.40 -54.45 28.36
N GLU A 573 20.43 -54.55 27.04
CA GLU A 573 21.60 -54.15 26.27
C GLU A 573 21.75 -52.63 26.35
N ASP A 574 22.95 -52.13 26.59
CA ASP A 574 23.15 -50.72 26.96
C ASP A 574 22.98 -49.77 25.75
N ASP A 575 23.20 -50.25 24.51
CA ASP A 575 23.09 -49.45 23.28
C ASP A 575 21.68 -49.49 22.68
N THR A 576 21.18 -50.67 22.28
CA THR A 576 19.85 -50.81 21.67
C THR A 576 18.72 -50.73 22.69
N GLY A 577 19.02 -50.97 23.97
CA GLY A 577 18.03 -51.06 25.02
C GLY A 577 17.16 -52.31 24.91
N GLU A 578 17.51 -53.28 24.05
CA GLU A 578 16.72 -54.51 23.93
C GLU A 578 16.70 -55.22 25.28
N ILE A 579 15.50 -55.66 25.66
CA ILE A 579 15.27 -56.22 26.97
C ILE A 579 15.05 -57.70 26.81
N ARG A 580 15.98 -58.49 27.34
CA ARG A 580 15.78 -59.92 27.50
C ARG A 580 15.41 -60.22 28.93
N LYS A 581 14.34 -60.98 29.08
CA LYS A 581 13.86 -61.40 30.38
C LYS A 581 13.73 -62.89 30.38
N ASP A 582 14.20 -63.49 31.46
CA ASP A 582 13.81 -64.84 31.78
C ASP A 582 13.32 -64.91 33.22
N LYS A 583 12.29 -65.72 33.41
CA LYS A 583 11.49 -65.71 34.62
C LYS A 583 11.45 -67.09 35.25
N ALA A 584 11.97 -67.15 36.47
CA ALA A 584 11.79 -68.27 37.37
C ALA A 584 10.55 -68.03 38.24
N SER A 585 9.57 -68.95 38.20
CA SER A 585 8.34 -68.84 39.00
C SER A 585 8.26 -69.97 40.01
N VAL A 586 8.14 -69.63 41.28
CA VAL A 586 7.93 -70.58 42.38
C VAL A 586 6.48 -70.52 42.84
N VAL A 587 5.83 -71.68 42.99
CA VAL A 587 4.42 -71.75 43.37
C VAL A 587 4.28 -71.95 44.89
N ILE A 588 3.52 -71.05 45.55
CA ILE A 588 3.23 -71.08 46.99
C ILE A 588 1.72 -71.19 47.24
N GLU A 589 1.25 -72.14 48.04
CA GLU A 589 -0.18 -72.26 48.39
C GLU A 589 -0.50 -71.79 49.82
N THR A 590 -1.67 -71.15 49.98
CA THR A 590 -2.29 -70.76 51.26
C THR A 590 -3.71 -71.36 51.41
N PRO A 591 -4.31 -71.47 52.62
CA PRO A 591 -5.61 -72.18 52.86
C PRO A 591 -6.91 -71.27 52.92
N GLU A 592 -8.13 -71.56 52.38
CA GLU A 592 -9.27 -70.62 51.90
C GLU A 592 -10.07 -69.52 52.69
N CYS A 593 -10.47 -68.37 52.01
CA CYS A 593 -11.47 -67.28 52.40
C CYS A 593 -12.34 -66.50 51.27
N ASP A 594 -13.44 -65.76 51.63
CA ASP A 594 -14.64 -65.17 50.86
C ASP A 594 -14.49 -63.92 49.87
N ARG A 595 -15.43 -63.62 48.90
CA ARG A 595 -15.24 -62.77 47.63
C ARG A 595 -16.33 -61.68 47.19
N GLY A 596 -16.10 -60.33 47.19
CA GLY A 596 -16.96 -59.28 46.52
C GLY A 596 -16.36 -57.81 46.48
N ILE A 597 -16.85 -56.83 45.66
CA ILE A 597 -16.22 -55.47 45.42
C ILE A 597 -17.05 -54.21 45.78
N THR A 598 -16.45 -53.00 45.92
CA THR A 598 -17.18 -51.73 46.19
C THR A 598 -16.76 -50.59 45.25
N LEU A 599 -17.62 -49.58 45.02
CA LEU A 599 -17.34 -48.40 44.18
C LEU A 599 -17.33 -47.08 44.97
N SER A 600 -16.63 -46.06 44.48
CA SER A 600 -16.82 -44.65 44.86
C SER A 600 -16.94 -43.75 43.63
N ILE A 601 -17.66 -42.64 43.74
CA ILE A 601 -17.97 -41.73 42.62
C ILE A 601 -17.89 -40.27 43.06
N SER A 602 -17.36 -39.41 42.19
CA SER A 602 -17.38 -37.95 42.34
C SER A 602 -17.67 -37.29 40.99
N ARG A 603 -18.13 -36.03 40.98
CA ARG A 603 -18.54 -35.35 39.75
C ARG A 603 -18.30 -33.85 39.77
N THR A 604 -18.11 -33.27 38.59
CA THR A 604 -18.07 -31.82 38.34
C THR A 604 -19.20 -31.44 37.39
N VAL A 605 -19.72 -30.21 37.50
CA VAL A 605 -20.72 -29.65 36.57
C VAL A 605 -20.38 -28.21 36.30
N ASN A 606 -20.33 -27.87 35.02
CA ASN A 606 -20.29 -26.51 34.49
C ASN A 606 -21.50 -26.34 33.57
N TYR A 607 -21.91 -25.10 33.38
CA TYR A 607 -23.07 -24.76 32.58
C TYR A 607 -22.85 -23.44 31.86
N GLY A 608 -23.50 -23.30 30.72
CA GLY A 608 -23.54 -22.09 29.91
C GLY A 608 -24.95 -21.88 29.41
N TRP A 609 -25.42 -20.64 29.47
CA TRP A 609 -26.67 -20.23 28.85
C TRP A 609 -26.34 -19.03 27.96
N ASN A 610 -26.41 -19.22 26.66
CA ASN A 610 -26.10 -18.19 25.68
C ASN A 610 -27.35 -17.86 24.87
N LYS A 611 -27.58 -16.58 24.63
CA LYS A 611 -28.60 -16.05 23.74
C LYS A 611 -27.94 -15.15 22.72
N THR A 612 -28.13 -15.41 21.44
CA THR A 612 -27.67 -14.55 20.35
C THR A 612 -28.87 -13.91 19.68
N ILE A 613 -28.91 -12.58 19.57
CA ILE A 613 -29.94 -11.81 18.85
C ILE A 613 -29.27 -11.18 17.64
N ARG A 614 -29.76 -11.46 16.43
CA ARG A 614 -29.31 -10.80 15.20
C ARG A 614 -30.35 -9.79 14.77
N TYR A 615 -29.93 -8.55 14.57
CA TYR A 615 -30.74 -7.49 14.01
C TYR A 615 -30.50 -7.38 12.49
N ASP A 616 -31.50 -6.85 11.79
CA ASP A 616 -31.41 -6.42 10.40
C ASP A 616 -31.93 -4.98 10.31
N TRP A 617 -31.32 -4.18 9.45
CA TRP A 617 -31.67 -2.79 9.24
C TRP A 617 -32.35 -2.55 7.89
N SER A 618 -33.21 -1.53 7.84
CA SER A 618 -33.74 -1.03 6.57
C SER A 618 -33.69 0.50 6.56
N LEU A 619 -33.40 1.06 5.38
CA LEU A 619 -33.27 2.50 5.17
C LEU A 619 -34.30 2.95 4.15
N ALA A 620 -35.01 4.04 4.47
CA ALA A 620 -35.88 4.75 3.54
C ALA A 620 -35.54 6.24 3.53
N LYS A 621 -35.43 6.83 2.34
CA LYS A 621 -35.14 8.23 2.10
C LYS A 621 -36.28 8.88 1.34
N GLY A 622 -36.72 10.04 1.84
CA GLY A 622 -37.76 10.82 1.21
C GLY A 622 -37.42 12.30 1.19
N VAL A 623 -38.10 13.04 0.31
CA VAL A 623 -38.05 14.49 0.24
C VAL A 623 -39.48 15.03 0.20
N ASN A 624 -39.72 16.15 0.87
CA ASN A 624 -41.05 16.78 0.95
C ASN A 624 -41.59 17.24 -0.42
N GLN A 625 -40.70 17.51 -1.37
CA GLN A 625 -41.02 17.98 -2.72
C GLN A 625 -40.07 17.33 -3.72
N THR A 626 -40.61 16.73 -4.78
CA THR A 626 -39.82 16.08 -5.83
C THR A 626 -39.51 17.02 -7.00
N ALA A 627 -39.99 18.28 -6.94
CA ALA A 627 -39.69 19.28 -7.96
C ALA A 627 -39.69 20.71 -7.41
N LEU A 628 -38.81 21.54 -7.95
CA LEU A 628 -38.73 22.98 -7.72
C LEU A 628 -38.79 23.73 -9.06
N THR A 629 -39.19 24.99 -9.01
CA THR A 629 -39.06 25.93 -10.12
C THR A 629 -38.43 27.20 -9.58
N LEU A 630 -37.25 27.57 -10.06
CA LEU A 630 -36.42 28.65 -9.52
C LEU A 630 -35.96 29.58 -10.64
N ASP A 631 -36.36 30.84 -10.59
CA ASP A 631 -35.78 31.91 -11.41
C ASP A 631 -34.37 32.29 -10.94
N GLY A 632 -33.63 33.06 -11.76
CA GLY A 632 -32.29 33.54 -11.39
C GLY A 632 -32.30 34.33 -10.08
N GLY A 633 -31.50 33.89 -9.11
CA GLY A 633 -31.41 34.44 -7.75
C GLY A 633 -32.47 33.92 -6.77
N GLU A 634 -33.36 33.00 -7.17
CA GLU A 634 -34.36 32.42 -6.26
C GLU A 634 -33.84 31.21 -5.48
N THR A 635 -34.32 31.08 -4.23
CA THR A 635 -33.99 29.97 -3.32
C THR A 635 -35.22 29.09 -3.06
N GLY A 636 -35.08 27.79 -3.32
CA GLY A 636 -36.02 26.74 -2.94
C GLY A 636 -35.64 26.08 -1.61
N TYR A 637 -36.65 25.49 -0.95
CA TYR A 637 -36.50 24.84 0.36
C TYR A 637 -36.98 23.39 0.29
N LEU A 638 -36.06 22.47 0.52
CA LEU A 638 -36.31 21.03 0.58
C LEU A 638 -36.17 20.56 2.01
N LYS A 639 -36.93 19.51 2.36
CA LYS A 639 -36.78 18.81 3.62
C LYS A 639 -36.64 17.32 3.34
N TYR A 640 -35.47 16.78 3.64
CA TYR A 640 -35.19 15.36 3.51
C TYR A 640 -35.54 14.64 4.81
N THR A 641 -36.05 13.42 4.67
CA THR A 641 -36.38 12.53 5.78
C THR A 641 -35.70 11.20 5.56
N LEU A 642 -34.83 10.80 6.49
CA LEU A 642 -34.21 9.49 6.57
C LEU A 642 -34.91 8.69 7.65
N THR A 643 -35.38 7.50 7.31
CA THR A 643 -36.00 6.56 8.25
C THR A 643 -35.19 5.29 8.25
N ALA A 644 -34.45 5.04 9.34
CA ALA A 644 -33.78 3.77 9.56
C ALA A 644 -34.59 2.93 10.56
N THR A 645 -34.83 1.67 10.24
CA THR A 645 -35.61 0.74 11.06
C THR A 645 -34.78 -0.50 11.37
N ARG A 646 -34.56 -0.76 12.65
CA ARG A 646 -33.93 -1.99 13.17
C ARG A 646 -35.01 -3.01 13.49
N SER A 647 -34.85 -4.23 13.00
CA SER A 647 -35.75 -5.35 13.25
C SER A 647 -34.97 -6.57 13.72
N ILE A 648 -35.60 -7.50 14.45
CA ILE A 648 -34.95 -8.75 14.85
C ILE A 648 -35.05 -9.72 13.67
N GLU A 649 -33.90 -10.12 13.14
CA GLU A 649 -33.78 -11.11 12.07
C GLU A 649 -33.94 -12.53 12.63
N SER A 650 -33.19 -12.84 13.69
CA SER A 650 -33.20 -14.14 14.33
C SER A 650 -32.81 -14.08 15.81
N GLU A 651 -33.28 -15.05 16.59
CA GLU A 651 -32.85 -15.28 17.96
C GLU A 651 -32.47 -16.75 18.13
N ASP A 652 -31.23 -17.01 18.57
CA ASP A 652 -30.73 -18.34 18.88
C ASP A 652 -30.45 -18.46 20.38
N VAL A 653 -30.88 -19.56 21.00
CA VAL A 653 -30.67 -19.81 22.43
C VAL A 653 -30.08 -21.19 22.62
N THR A 654 -29.04 -21.30 23.45
CA THR A 654 -28.42 -22.58 23.83
C THR A 654 -28.17 -22.66 25.33
N VAL A 655 -28.47 -23.82 25.92
CA VAL A 655 -28.16 -24.16 27.31
C VAL A 655 -27.39 -25.46 27.33
N GLU A 656 -26.10 -25.38 27.66
CA GLU A 656 -25.20 -26.51 27.69
C GLU A 656 -24.77 -26.85 29.12
N LEU A 657 -24.63 -28.15 29.40
CA LEU A 657 -24.05 -28.71 30.61
C LEU A 657 -22.85 -29.59 30.27
N TRP A 658 -21.71 -29.35 30.90
CA TRP A 658 -20.52 -30.18 30.71
C TRP A 658 -19.73 -30.37 31.98
N GLY A 659 -19.03 -31.50 32.06
CA GLY A 659 -18.24 -31.82 33.25
C GLY A 659 -17.64 -33.20 33.19
N THR A 660 -17.29 -33.71 34.36
CA THR A 660 -16.66 -35.02 34.51
C THR A 660 -17.29 -35.84 35.62
N VAL A 661 -17.31 -37.15 35.44
CA VAL A 661 -17.69 -38.14 36.45
C VAL A 661 -16.48 -39.03 36.71
N SER A 662 -15.98 -39.09 37.93
CA SER A 662 -14.86 -39.97 38.31
C SER A 662 -15.38 -41.16 39.10
N VAL A 663 -15.20 -42.37 38.59
CA VAL A 663 -15.62 -43.63 39.24
C VAL A 663 -14.38 -44.43 39.61
N THR A 664 -14.32 -44.88 40.87
CA THR A 664 -13.23 -45.73 41.39
C THR A 664 -13.77 -47.07 41.83
N ASN A 665 -13.24 -48.16 41.27
CA ASN A 665 -13.43 -49.50 41.83
C ASN A 665 -12.50 -49.66 43.04
N SER A 666 -13.08 -49.67 44.23
CA SER A 666 -12.35 -49.77 45.51
C SER A 666 -12.17 -51.23 45.98
N GLY A 667 -12.70 -52.22 45.25
CA GLY A 667 -12.53 -53.63 45.56
C GLY A 667 -11.34 -54.28 44.83
N PRO A 668 -10.99 -55.52 45.18
CA PRO A 668 -9.82 -56.22 44.62
C PRO A 668 -10.10 -56.96 43.30
N LEU A 669 -11.36 -57.11 42.90
CA LEU A 669 -11.75 -57.76 41.64
C LEU A 669 -12.18 -56.70 40.62
N ALA A 670 -12.10 -57.03 39.32
CA ALA A 670 -12.63 -56.17 38.28
C ALA A 670 -14.16 -56.03 38.40
N THR A 671 -14.72 -54.89 37.99
CA THR A 671 -16.16 -54.69 37.94
C THR A 671 -16.81 -55.56 36.88
N GLU A 672 -17.96 -56.13 37.18
CA GLU A 672 -18.80 -56.82 36.19
C GLU A 672 -19.99 -55.94 35.79
N ASP A 673 -20.27 -55.85 34.48
CA ASP A 673 -21.35 -55.07 33.88
C ASP A 673 -21.42 -53.59 34.33
N LEU A 674 -20.28 -52.90 34.36
CA LEU A 674 -20.24 -51.49 34.78
C LEU A 674 -21.08 -50.64 33.83
N GLN A 675 -21.93 -49.81 34.42
CA GLN A 675 -22.68 -48.78 33.71
C GLN A 675 -22.50 -47.44 34.40
N VAL A 676 -22.19 -46.40 33.62
CA VAL A 676 -22.01 -45.04 34.11
C VAL A 676 -22.91 -44.09 33.34
N PHE A 677 -23.80 -43.41 34.06
CA PHE A 677 -24.72 -42.43 33.50
C PHE A 677 -24.56 -41.09 34.19
N ASP A 678 -24.76 -40.02 33.43
CA ASP A 678 -24.92 -38.67 33.95
C ASP A 678 -26.27 -38.11 33.51
N THR A 679 -27.04 -37.57 34.46
CA THR A 679 -28.43 -37.17 34.22
C THR A 679 -28.70 -35.77 34.77
N ALA A 680 -29.21 -34.90 33.90
CA ALA A 680 -29.64 -33.55 34.21
C ALA A 680 -31.15 -33.50 34.56
N TYR A 681 -31.49 -32.66 35.53
CA TYR A 681 -32.86 -32.46 36.01
C TYR A 681 -33.15 -30.97 36.21
N ILE A 682 -34.41 -30.59 36.04
CA ILE A 682 -34.97 -29.28 36.42
C ILE A 682 -36.02 -29.46 37.52
N ASN A 683 -36.10 -28.52 38.46
CA ASN A 683 -37.15 -28.50 39.48
C ASN A 683 -38.29 -27.57 39.07
N ILE A 684 -39.49 -28.13 38.87
CA ILE A 684 -40.70 -27.37 38.52
C ILE A 684 -41.76 -27.69 39.59
N GLY A 685 -42.22 -26.66 40.30
CA GLY A 685 -43.27 -26.82 41.33
C GLY A 685 -42.89 -27.73 42.51
N GLY A 686 -41.59 -27.93 42.78
CA GLY A 686 -41.08 -28.82 43.82
C GLY A 686 -40.81 -30.26 43.34
N GLU A 687 -41.09 -30.59 42.09
CA GLU A 687 -40.82 -31.88 41.46
C GLU A 687 -39.59 -31.81 40.56
N TRP A 688 -38.75 -32.85 40.60
CA TRP A 688 -37.57 -32.95 39.74
C TRP A 688 -37.91 -33.71 38.46
N ILE A 689 -37.95 -33.01 37.34
CA ILE A 689 -38.17 -33.54 36.00
C ILE A 689 -36.82 -33.84 35.35
N GLU A 690 -36.69 -35.02 34.75
CA GLU A 690 -35.50 -35.39 33.98
C GLU A 690 -35.49 -34.62 32.66
N LEU A 691 -34.37 -33.94 32.39
CA LEU A 691 -34.15 -33.26 31.12
C LEU A 691 -33.51 -34.23 30.13
N GLN A 692 -32.30 -34.69 30.47
CA GLN A 692 -31.49 -35.51 29.59
C GLN A 692 -30.61 -36.46 30.40
N ALA A 693 -30.41 -37.67 29.90
CA ALA A 693 -29.49 -38.65 30.46
C ALA A 693 -28.48 -39.10 29.39
N GLN A 694 -27.19 -38.98 29.70
CA GLN A 694 -26.10 -39.43 28.82
C GLN A 694 -25.47 -40.71 29.37
N ASP A 695 -25.41 -41.76 28.54
CA ASP A 695 -24.67 -42.99 28.84
C ASP A 695 -23.18 -42.79 28.53
N LEU A 696 -22.35 -42.81 29.56
CA LEU A 696 -20.90 -42.63 29.46
C LEU A 696 -20.15 -43.96 29.42
N THR A 697 -20.86 -45.09 29.56
CA THR A 697 -20.28 -46.43 29.70
C THR A 697 -19.38 -46.79 28.52
N ALA A 698 -19.69 -46.33 27.31
CA ALA A 698 -18.88 -46.58 26.12
C ALA A 698 -17.45 -46.00 26.22
N GLN A 699 -17.22 -45.01 27.09
CA GLN A 699 -15.88 -44.48 27.33
C GLN A 699 -15.02 -45.49 28.12
N LYS A 700 -15.63 -46.26 29.04
CA LYS A 700 -15.04 -47.41 29.73
C LYS A 700 -16.09 -48.23 30.50
N ASP A 701 -16.24 -49.50 30.15
CA ASP A 701 -17.28 -50.42 30.65
C ASP A 701 -16.76 -51.47 31.66
N MET A 702 -15.48 -51.38 32.06
CA MET A 702 -14.88 -52.22 33.08
C MET A 702 -13.74 -51.50 33.80
N LEU A 703 -13.71 -51.55 35.13
CA LEU A 703 -12.63 -51.07 35.98
C LEU A 703 -11.97 -52.23 36.73
N ALA A 704 -10.66 -52.39 36.60
CA ALA A 704 -9.88 -53.31 37.42
C ALA A 704 -9.94 -52.93 38.91
N GLY A 705 -9.57 -53.84 39.80
CA GLY A 705 -9.56 -53.56 41.23
C GLY A 705 -8.59 -52.42 41.59
N GLY A 706 -9.09 -51.40 42.28
CA GLY A 706 -8.36 -50.16 42.58
C GLY A 706 -8.36 -49.10 41.47
N GLU A 707 -8.89 -49.39 40.28
CA GLU A 707 -8.85 -48.47 39.13
C GLU A 707 -9.84 -47.31 39.27
N THR A 708 -9.42 -46.11 38.85
CA THR A 708 -10.29 -44.92 38.72
C THR A 708 -10.32 -44.46 37.27
N PHE A 709 -11.51 -44.16 36.75
CA PHE A 709 -11.66 -43.57 35.42
C PHE A 709 -12.51 -42.29 35.47
N VAL A 710 -12.15 -41.32 34.64
CA VAL A 710 -12.79 -40.01 34.54
C VAL A 710 -13.56 -39.93 33.22
N TYR A 711 -14.87 -40.09 33.30
CA TYR A 711 -15.80 -39.95 32.20
C TYR A 711 -16.09 -38.47 31.96
N ARG A 712 -16.21 -38.05 30.71
CA ARG A 712 -16.56 -36.66 30.33
C ARG A 712 -17.94 -36.64 29.71
N TYR A 713 -18.76 -35.66 30.08
CA TYR A 713 -20.08 -35.47 29.51
C TYR A 713 -20.23 -34.05 28.95
N ASN A 714 -21.03 -33.93 27.91
CA ASN A 714 -21.52 -32.67 27.35
C ASN A 714 -22.94 -32.89 26.82
N MET A 715 -23.86 -32.03 27.25
CA MET A 715 -25.30 -32.14 27.05
C MET A 715 -25.85 -30.77 26.65
N ASP A 716 -26.44 -30.66 25.46
CA ASP A 716 -27.33 -29.55 25.10
C ASP A 716 -28.73 -29.91 25.60
N ILE A 717 -29.20 -29.16 26.59
CA ILE A 717 -30.50 -29.38 27.27
C ILE A 717 -31.53 -28.31 26.89
N THR A 718 -31.28 -27.53 25.84
CA THR A 718 -32.13 -26.40 25.43
C THR A 718 -33.56 -26.85 25.17
N GLN A 719 -33.74 -27.84 24.30
CA GLN A 719 -35.07 -28.34 23.94
C GLN A 719 -35.71 -29.11 25.11
N ASP A 720 -34.92 -29.85 25.89
CA ASP A 720 -35.43 -30.59 27.04
C ASP A 720 -36.02 -29.65 28.10
N ILE A 721 -35.43 -28.46 28.30
CA ILE A 721 -35.98 -27.42 29.18
C ILE A 721 -37.32 -26.91 28.63
N LEU A 722 -37.40 -26.59 27.33
CA LEU A 722 -38.64 -26.11 26.70
C LEU A 722 -39.76 -27.13 26.81
N ASP A 723 -39.45 -28.40 26.54
CA ASP A 723 -40.40 -29.52 26.63
C ASP A 723 -40.87 -29.73 28.08
N ALA A 724 -39.98 -29.60 29.06
CA ALA A 724 -40.32 -29.72 30.48
C ALA A 724 -41.18 -28.56 31.00
N LEU A 725 -40.96 -27.34 30.47
CA LEU A 725 -41.75 -26.15 30.80
C LEU A 725 -43.07 -26.07 30.02
N GLY A 726 -43.14 -26.72 28.85
CA GLY A 726 -44.27 -26.63 27.93
C GLY A 726 -44.37 -25.29 27.21
N GLU A 727 -43.22 -24.63 26.98
CA GLU A 727 -43.12 -23.30 26.38
C GLU A 727 -42.53 -23.40 24.96
N GLU A 728 -42.98 -22.54 24.03
CA GLU A 728 -42.41 -22.48 22.67
C GLU A 728 -41.07 -21.72 22.64
N ASN A 729 -40.81 -20.84 23.60
CA ASN A 729 -39.61 -20.00 23.69
C ASN A 729 -38.97 -20.07 25.09
N MET A 730 -37.64 -19.93 25.17
CA MET A 730 -36.93 -19.99 26.45
C MET A 730 -37.33 -18.81 27.35
N PRO A 731 -37.64 -19.02 28.65
CA PRO A 731 -37.89 -17.93 29.58
C PRO A 731 -36.69 -16.98 29.67
N SER A 732 -36.93 -15.69 29.88
CA SER A 732 -35.86 -14.69 30.02
C SER A 732 -35.07 -14.80 31.33
N ASP A 733 -35.58 -15.57 32.30
CA ASP A 733 -34.95 -15.81 33.60
C ASP A 733 -35.24 -17.25 34.04
N LEU A 734 -34.19 -18.03 34.27
CA LEU A 734 -34.26 -19.42 34.74
C LEU A 734 -33.99 -19.55 36.25
N SER A 735 -33.75 -18.44 36.97
CA SER A 735 -33.48 -18.44 38.41
C SER A 735 -34.66 -18.92 39.27
N LEU A 736 -35.86 -18.97 38.70
CA LEU A 736 -37.06 -19.54 39.31
C LEU A 736 -37.03 -21.07 39.37
N TYR A 737 -36.11 -21.71 38.64
CA TYR A 737 -35.93 -23.15 38.58
C TYR A 737 -34.58 -23.54 39.19
N ALA A 738 -34.55 -24.67 39.89
CA ALA A 738 -33.30 -25.26 40.37
C ALA A 738 -32.89 -26.38 39.41
N PHE A 739 -31.61 -26.49 39.11
CA PHE A 739 -31.07 -27.57 38.27
C PHE A 739 -30.28 -28.54 39.12
N ARG A 740 -30.27 -29.81 38.70
CA ARG A 740 -29.55 -30.87 39.39
C ARG A 740 -28.90 -31.78 38.39
N ASN A 741 -27.65 -32.11 38.65
CA ASN A 741 -26.89 -33.06 37.87
C ASN A 741 -26.49 -34.25 38.76
N THR A 742 -26.86 -35.45 38.33
CA THR A 742 -26.63 -36.71 39.06
C THR A 742 -25.86 -37.69 38.20
N ALA A 743 -24.66 -38.04 38.67
CA ALA A 743 -23.87 -39.11 38.11
C ALA A 743 -24.13 -40.41 38.88
N SER A 744 -24.22 -41.54 38.18
CA SER A 744 -24.38 -42.87 38.80
C SER A 744 -23.47 -43.90 38.15
N ALA A 745 -22.98 -44.85 38.96
CA ALA A 745 -22.18 -45.98 38.50
C ALA A 745 -22.68 -47.27 39.16
N THR A 746 -23.01 -48.30 38.37
CA THR A 746 -23.54 -49.59 38.86
C THR A 746 -22.83 -50.79 38.25
N VAL A 747 -22.78 -51.90 38.98
CA VAL A 747 -22.10 -53.17 38.64
C VAL A 747 -22.89 -54.36 39.18
N THR A 748 -22.58 -55.59 38.74
CA THR A 748 -23.29 -56.83 39.17
C THR A 748 -22.53 -57.65 40.22
N ASN A 749 -21.26 -57.36 40.50
CA ASN A 749 -20.46 -58.07 41.50
C ASN A 749 -20.19 -57.25 42.78
N TYR A 750 -21.08 -56.31 43.10
CA TYR A 750 -20.99 -55.45 44.28
C TYR A 750 -21.06 -56.24 45.60
N HIS A 751 -20.29 -55.80 46.58
CA HIS A 751 -20.12 -56.43 47.89
C HIS A 751 -21.45 -56.41 48.66
N GLY A 752 -21.91 -57.59 49.07
CA GLY A 752 -23.21 -57.76 49.71
C GLY A 752 -24.40 -57.86 48.74
N HIS A 753 -24.17 -57.67 47.43
CA HIS A 753 -25.19 -57.71 46.38
C HIS A 753 -24.71 -58.51 45.13
N PRO A 754 -24.25 -59.77 45.29
CA PRO A 754 -23.73 -60.55 44.16
C PRO A 754 -24.85 -60.90 43.17
N GLY A 755 -24.62 -60.61 41.88
CA GLY A 755 -25.54 -60.87 40.77
C GLY A 755 -26.69 -59.85 40.62
N GLU A 756 -26.78 -58.86 41.51
CA GLU A 756 -27.77 -57.77 41.45
C GLU A 756 -27.07 -56.48 40.98
N ARG A 757 -27.71 -55.71 40.09
CA ARG A 757 -27.17 -54.42 39.64
C ARG A 757 -27.23 -53.43 40.80
N TRP A 758 -26.06 -53.07 41.33
CA TRP A 758 -25.93 -52.21 42.50
C TRP A 758 -24.78 -51.22 42.34
N GLY A 759 -24.82 -50.08 43.02
CA GLY A 759 -23.84 -49.03 42.78
C GLY A 759 -23.94 -47.78 43.65
N VAL A 760 -23.29 -46.73 43.17
CA VAL A 760 -23.13 -45.45 43.87
C VAL A 760 -23.60 -44.29 42.98
N LYS A 761 -24.00 -43.18 43.61
CA LYS A 761 -24.39 -41.95 42.91
C LYS A 761 -23.78 -40.72 43.57
N ALA A 762 -23.47 -39.71 42.77
CA ALA A 762 -23.08 -38.37 43.21
C ALA A 762 -24.04 -37.36 42.60
N THR A 763 -24.65 -36.53 43.45
CA THR A 763 -25.66 -35.54 43.07
C THR A 763 -25.22 -34.17 43.56
N GLY A 764 -25.52 -33.14 42.77
CA GLY A 764 -25.41 -31.75 43.21
C GLY A 764 -26.39 -30.85 42.46
N GLU A 765 -26.67 -29.71 43.06
CA GLU A 765 -27.63 -28.73 42.56
C GLU A 765 -26.89 -27.46 42.15
N PHE A 766 -27.41 -26.78 41.15
CA PHE A 766 -26.88 -25.54 40.60
C PHE A 766 -28.03 -24.70 40.04
N ASN A 767 -27.79 -23.41 39.82
CA ASN A 767 -28.78 -22.49 39.28
C ASN A 767 -28.23 -21.88 38.00
N ILE A 768 -29.03 -21.89 36.95
CA ILE A 768 -28.80 -21.12 35.72
C ILE A 768 -29.68 -19.88 35.87
N ALA A 769 -29.09 -18.69 36.01
CA ALA A 769 -29.85 -17.49 36.36
C ALA A 769 -30.17 -16.60 35.16
N THR A 770 -29.16 -16.23 34.36
CA THR A 770 -29.31 -15.30 33.24
C THR A 770 -28.48 -15.75 32.06
N ALA A 771 -29.02 -15.59 30.85
CA ALA A 771 -28.26 -15.82 29.62
C ALA A 771 -27.12 -14.81 29.52
N GLN A 772 -25.99 -15.23 28.99
CA GLN A 772 -25.06 -14.30 28.35
C GLN A 772 -25.66 -13.94 27.00
N VAL A 773 -25.99 -12.65 26.83
CA VAL A 773 -26.57 -12.14 25.59
C VAL A 773 -25.45 -11.61 24.71
N GLU A 774 -25.43 -12.10 23.48
CA GLU A 774 -24.65 -11.55 22.37
C GLU A 774 -25.65 -10.92 21.41
N GLU A 775 -25.51 -9.64 21.14
CA GLU A 775 -26.29 -8.95 20.12
C GLU A 775 -25.38 -8.75 18.92
N VAL A 776 -25.93 -8.88 17.72
CA VAL A 776 -25.24 -8.66 16.47
C VAL A 776 -26.05 -7.67 15.67
N ASP A 777 -25.38 -6.64 15.16
CA ASP A 777 -25.95 -5.53 14.39
C ASP A 777 -26.94 -4.68 15.21
N GLU A 778 -26.74 -4.60 16.52
CA GLU A 778 -27.53 -3.74 17.40
C GLU A 778 -27.27 -2.24 17.11
N THR A 779 -26.13 -1.90 16.53
CA THR A 779 -25.81 -0.54 16.07
C THR A 779 -25.56 -0.48 14.57
N ALA A 780 -25.79 0.69 13.99
CA ALA A 780 -25.50 0.96 12.58
C ALA A 780 -25.03 2.40 12.36
N THR A 781 -24.25 2.62 11.32
CA THR A 781 -23.74 3.94 10.92
C THR A 781 -24.44 4.42 9.65
N LEU A 782 -25.17 5.53 9.73
CA LEU A 782 -25.87 6.18 8.62
C LEU A 782 -25.09 7.41 8.13
N ASN A 783 -24.87 7.49 6.82
CA ASN A 783 -24.30 8.65 6.13
C ASN A 783 -25.25 9.13 5.03
N ASP A 784 -25.26 10.43 4.77
CA ASP A 784 -26.04 11.04 3.68
C ASP A 784 -25.14 11.97 2.86
N VAL A 785 -25.08 11.76 1.54
CA VAL A 785 -24.15 12.47 0.65
C VAL A 785 -24.88 12.94 -0.61
N PHE A 786 -24.59 14.18 -0.99
CA PHE A 786 -24.94 14.74 -2.29
C PHE A 786 -23.74 14.55 -3.23
N ASP A 787 -23.87 13.64 -4.19
CA ASP A 787 -22.75 13.24 -5.05
C ASP A 787 -22.50 14.24 -6.21
N ASP A 788 -23.54 14.89 -6.74
CA ASP A 788 -23.47 15.77 -7.90
C ASP A 788 -24.42 16.98 -7.77
N ILE A 789 -23.89 18.16 -7.43
CA ILE A 789 -24.66 19.42 -7.46
C ILE A 789 -24.75 19.91 -8.92
N PRO A 790 -25.95 20.19 -9.46
CA PRO A 790 -26.11 20.68 -10.83
C PRO A 790 -25.40 22.02 -11.06
N PRO A 791 -24.80 22.26 -12.24
CA PRO A 791 -24.16 23.53 -12.56
C PRO A 791 -25.11 24.72 -12.40
N GLY A 792 -24.61 25.77 -11.74
CA GLY A 792 -25.29 27.03 -11.49
C GLY A 792 -26.31 27.05 -10.35
N PHE A 793 -26.32 26.00 -9.54
CA PHE A 793 -27.02 25.98 -8.26
C PHE A 793 -26.04 25.94 -7.09
N ASP A 794 -26.31 26.76 -6.08
CA ASP A 794 -25.68 26.65 -4.76
C ASP A 794 -26.61 25.86 -3.83
N VAL A 795 -26.07 24.88 -3.12
CA VAL A 795 -26.83 24.03 -2.21
C VAL A 795 -26.22 24.13 -0.82
N ASP A 796 -26.87 24.88 0.07
CA ASP A 796 -26.49 24.95 1.48
C ASP A 796 -27.06 23.73 2.21
N LEU A 797 -26.15 22.85 2.59
CA LEU A 797 -26.45 21.57 3.20
C LEU A 797 -26.60 21.75 4.72
N PHE A 798 -27.75 21.33 5.26
CA PHE A 798 -27.80 20.97 6.68
C PHE A 798 -26.79 19.86 6.93
N GLN A 799 -25.81 20.14 7.81
CA GLN A 799 -24.62 19.33 8.08
C GLN A 799 -24.87 17.83 7.87
N PRO A 800 -24.38 17.22 6.77
CA PRO A 800 -24.42 15.77 6.61
C PRO A 800 -23.53 15.17 7.70
N GLY A 801 -24.16 14.64 8.73
CA GLY A 801 -23.49 13.98 9.82
C GLY A 801 -23.35 12.50 9.51
N THR A 802 -22.25 11.90 9.95
CA THR A 802 -22.25 10.47 10.23
C THR A 802 -23.04 10.25 11.51
N TRP A 803 -24.20 9.59 11.42
CA TRP A 803 -25.01 9.23 12.58
C TRP A 803 -24.71 7.79 12.98
N HIS A 804 -24.20 7.62 14.19
CA HIS A 804 -24.09 6.30 14.83
C HIS A 804 -25.39 6.05 15.58
N LEU A 805 -26.15 5.07 15.10
CA LEU A 805 -27.47 4.73 15.61
C LEU A 805 -27.32 3.63 16.65
N ASP A 806 -27.73 3.93 17.88
CA ASP A 806 -27.81 2.96 18.98
C ASP A 806 -29.22 2.86 19.57
N GLU A 807 -29.40 2.03 20.60
CA GLU A 807 -30.71 1.80 21.24
C GLU A 807 -31.38 3.11 21.74
N ASN A 808 -30.61 4.13 22.10
CA ASN A 808 -31.13 5.40 22.61
C ASN A 808 -31.71 6.29 21.50
N ASP A 809 -31.31 6.08 20.24
CA ASP A 809 -31.83 6.81 19.09
C ASP A 809 -33.14 6.23 18.56
N LEU A 810 -33.40 4.96 18.88
CA LEU A 810 -34.57 4.23 18.42
C LEU A 810 -35.80 4.55 19.28
N ASN A 811 -36.95 4.71 18.62
CA ASN A 811 -38.23 4.73 19.32
C ASN A 811 -38.67 3.31 19.74
N ALA A 812 -39.82 3.21 20.43
CA ALA A 812 -40.37 1.93 20.89
C ALA A 812 -40.75 0.94 19.76
N GLN A 813 -40.65 1.34 18.49
CA GLN A 813 -40.85 0.50 17.31
C GLN A 813 -39.54 0.14 16.61
N GLY A 814 -38.37 0.51 17.15
CA GLY A 814 -37.07 0.27 16.52
C GLY A 814 -36.78 1.20 15.34
N VAL A 815 -37.39 2.39 15.31
CA VAL A 815 -37.25 3.34 14.20
C VAL A 815 -36.58 4.63 14.68
N VAL A 816 -35.63 5.13 13.89
CA VAL A 816 -35.07 6.48 13.99
C VAL A 816 -35.44 7.30 12.75
N ILE A 817 -35.79 8.56 12.97
CA ILE A 817 -36.15 9.50 11.90
C ILE A 817 -35.23 10.71 12.01
N ILE A 818 -34.45 10.97 10.96
CA ILE A 818 -33.58 12.14 10.84
C ILE A 818 -34.18 13.05 9.76
N GLU A 819 -34.34 14.32 10.09
CA GLU A 819 -34.84 15.33 9.17
C GLU A 819 -33.79 16.42 8.96
N GLY A 820 -33.58 16.83 7.71
CA GLY A 820 -32.64 17.90 7.35
C GLY A 820 -33.28 18.88 6.38
N ASP A 821 -33.14 20.17 6.66
CA ASP A 821 -33.58 21.25 5.77
C ASP A 821 -32.46 21.59 4.78
N VAL A 822 -32.74 21.61 3.48
CA VAL A 822 -31.74 21.90 2.43
C VAL A 822 -32.24 23.08 1.61
N THR A 823 -31.40 24.08 1.41
CA THR A 823 -31.73 25.21 0.53
C THR A 823 -30.98 25.12 -0.77
N VAL A 824 -31.68 25.36 -1.87
CA VAL A 824 -31.15 25.31 -3.24
C VAL A 824 -31.36 26.68 -3.87
N THR A 825 -30.29 27.39 -4.19
CA THR A 825 -30.34 28.71 -4.82
C THR A 825 -29.91 28.60 -6.27
N ASN A 826 -30.70 29.15 -7.19
CA ASN A 826 -30.29 29.31 -8.58
C ASN A 826 -29.41 30.57 -8.70
N GLU A 827 -28.10 30.41 -8.81
CA GLU A 827 -27.16 31.53 -8.93
C GLU A 827 -27.05 32.00 -10.39
N ASP A 828 -26.83 31.06 -11.31
CA ASP A 828 -26.58 31.35 -12.74
C ASP A 828 -26.99 30.21 -13.70
N ALA A 829 -27.92 29.34 -13.30
CA ALA A 829 -28.41 28.27 -14.17
C ALA A 829 -29.17 28.81 -15.40
N GLU A 830 -28.98 28.19 -16.56
CA GLU A 830 -29.60 28.58 -17.83
C GLU A 830 -31.13 28.56 -17.72
N CYS A 831 -31.81 29.62 -18.20
CA CYS A 831 -33.27 29.70 -18.22
C CYS A 831 -33.89 28.69 -19.20
N GLY A 832 -35.06 28.14 -18.87
CA GLY A 832 -35.76 27.11 -19.64
C GLY A 832 -35.16 25.69 -19.54
N GLY A 833 -34.27 25.45 -18.58
CA GLY A 833 -33.57 24.19 -18.34
C GLY A 833 -34.26 23.29 -17.29
N THR A 834 -33.87 22.01 -17.30
CA THR A 834 -34.28 21.00 -16.30
C THR A 834 -33.04 20.31 -15.73
N TYR A 835 -32.91 20.33 -14.41
CA TYR A 835 -31.77 19.83 -13.64
C TYR A 835 -32.24 18.80 -12.59
N TYR A 836 -31.33 17.96 -12.09
CA TYR A 836 -31.64 16.89 -11.13
C TYR A 836 -30.70 16.98 -9.92
N LEU A 837 -31.25 17.16 -8.73
CA LEU A 837 -30.51 17.10 -7.47
C LEU A 837 -30.76 15.72 -6.84
N ASN A 838 -29.77 14.84 -6.93
CA ASN A 838 -29.81 13.50 -6.34
C ASN A 838 -29.14 13.51 -4.96
N ASN A 839 -29.76 12.82 -4.01
CA ASN A 839 -29.21 12.65 -2.67
C ASN A 839 -29.30 11.16 -2.29
N THR A 840 -28.18 10.56 -1.91
CA THR A 840 -28.07 9.14 -1.62
C THR A 840 -27.70 8.95 -0.16
N ALA A 841 -28.55 8.22 0.58
CA ALA A 841 -28.24 7.83 1.95
C ALA A 841 -27.77 6.38 2.01
N ARG A 842 -26.80 6.11 2.89
CA ARG A 842 -26.18 4.81 3.07
C ARG A 842 -26.06 4.46 4.54
N LEU A 843 -26.70 3.37 4.95
CA LEU A 843 -26.60 2.78 6.28
C LEU A 843 -25.72 1.54 6.22
N VAL A 844 -24.85 1.38 7.22
CA VAL A 844 -23.97 0.21 7.37
C VAL A 844 -24.12 -0.35 8.77
N GLU A 845 -24.43 -1.63 8.85
CA GLU A 845 -24.51 -2.37 10.11
C GLU A 845 -23.11 -2.54 10.72
N ASP A 846 -22.98 -2.40 12.04
CA ASP A 846 -21.66 -2.31 12.65
C ASP A 846 -20.95 -3.67 12.82
N ASP A 847 -21.64 -4.81 12.83
CA ASP A 847 -21.00 -6.13 12.97
C ASP A 847 -20.90 -6.87 11.63
N SER A 848 -22.03 -7.10 10.94
CA SER A 848 -22.12 -7.78 9.65
C SER A 848 -21.44 -7.00 8.52
N LYS A 849 -21.47 -5.67 8.63
CA LYS A 849 -21.10 -4.70 7.59
C LYS A 849 -22.02 -4.71 6.38
N ASP A 850 -23.21 -5.28 6.50
CA ASP A 850 -24.24 -5.19 5.47
C ASP A 850 -24.66 -3.73 5.29
N ALA A 851 -24.94 -3.37 4.03
CA ALA A 851 -25.16 -2.00 3.63
C ALA A 851 -26.49 -1.84 2.92
N HIS A 852 -27.20 -0.78 3.29
CA HIS A 852 -28.52 -0.43 2.79
C HIS A 852 -28.49 0.99 2.25
N GLU A 853 -28.95 1.18 1.02
CA GLU A 853 -28.92 2.48 0.33
C GLU A 853 -30.33 2.83 -0.15
N ASP A 854 -30.69 4.11 -0.05
CA ASP A 854 -31.90 4.64 -0.66
C ASP A 854 -31.64 6.07 -1.17
N GLU A 855 -32.28 6.41 -2.30
CA GLU A 855 -32.06 7.66 -3.02
C GLU A 855 -33.33 8.52 -3.09
N ALA A 856 -33.15 9.84 -3.05
CA ALA A 856 -34.22 10.79 -3.32
C ALA A 856 -33.75 11.87 -4.28
N SER A 857 -34.44 11.98 -5.42
CA SER A 857 -34.15 12.94 -6.48
C SER A 857 -35.18 14.07 -6.52
N VAL A 858 -34.70 15.28 -6.74
CA VAL A 858 -35.53 16.48 -6.97
C VAL A 858 -35.24 17.04 -8.35
N VAL A 859 -36.31 17.29 -9.13
CA VAL A 859 -36.22 17.95 -10.43
C VAL A 859 -36.29 19.46 -10.25
N ILE A 860 -35.26 20.19 -10.66
CA ILE A 860 -35.24 21.65 -10.62
C ILE A 860 -35.46 22.18 -12.03
N ASN A 861 -36.50 22.98 -12.24
CA ASN A 861 -36.76 23.64 -13.51
C ASN A 861 -36.45 25.13 -13.40
N THR A 862 -35.86 25.72 -14.42
CA THR A 862 -35.75 27.17 -14.55
C THR A 862 -36.87 27.67 -15.47
N PRO A 863 -37.57 28.77 -15.13
CA PRO A 863 -38.57 29.36 -16.02
C PRO A 863 -38.01 29.71 -17.40
N GLU A 864 -38.87 29.74 -18.42
CA GLU A 864 -38.49 30.31 -19.72
C GLU A 864 -38.04 31.76 -19.51
N CYS A 865 -36.97 32.18 -20.19
CA CYS A 865 -36.40 33.51 -20.02
C CYS A 865 -37.48 34.59 -20.24
N GLU A 866 -37.91 35.30 -19.19
CA GLU A 866 -38.83 36.42 -19.33
C GLU A 866 -38.08 37.61 -19.97
N CYS A 867 -38.30 37.85 -21.26
CA CYS A 867 -37.83 39.06 -21.93
C CYS A 867 -38.59 40.29 -21.44
N GLY A 868 -38.03 41.02 -20.48
CA GLY A 868 -38.57 42.31 -20.01
C GLY A 868 -38.35 43.48 -20.98
N GLY A 869 -39.22 44.50 -20.89
CA GLY A 869 -39.13 45.75 -21.66
C GLY A 869 -39.88 45.72 -23.01
N CYS A 870 -39.64 46.74 -23.84
CA CYS A 870 -40.14 46.82 -25.21
C CYS A 870 -39.24 47.76 -26.02
N THR A 871 -39.19 47.62 -27.35
CA THR A 871 -38.38 48.46 -28.22
C THR A 871 -39.17 49.65 -28.77
N TYR A 872 -38.50 50.79 -28.90
CA TYR A 872 -38.95 51.95 -29.64
C TYR A 872 -38.28 51.99 -31.02
N THR A 873 -39.06 52.33 -32.05
CA THR A 873 -38.49 52.53 -33.39
C THR A 873 -37.40 53.61 -33.43
N ILE A 874 -36.51 53.51 -34.42
CA ILE A 874 -35.50 54.53 -34.71
C ILE A 874 -36.08 55.96 -34.88
N GLY A 875 -37.34 56.07 -35.30
CA GLY A 875 -38.05 57.34 -35.43
C GLY A 875 -38.39 57.99 -34.09
N TYR A 876 -38.65 57.19 -33.05
CA TYR A 876 -38.83 57.68 -31.68
C TYR A 876 -37.55 58.33 -31.19
N TRP A 877 -36.44 57.58 -31.18
CA TRP A 877 -35.14 58.08 -30.72
C TRP A 877 -34.72 59.36 -31.44
N LYS A 878 -34.89 59.40 -32.76
CA LYS A 878 -34.62 60.60 -33.57
C LYS A 878 -35.43 61.84 -33.18
N ASN A 879 -36.67 61.68 -32.71
CA ASN A 879 -37.51 62.81 -32.31
C ASN A 879 -37.28 63.25 -30.85
N HIS A 880 -36.54 62.45 -30.07
CA HIS A 880 -36.24 62.64 -28.66
C HIS A 880 -34.75 62.93 -28.41
N ASP A 881 -34.06 63.54 -29.39
CA ASP A 881 -32.63 63.87 -29.38
C ASP A 881 -32.31 65.26 -28.79
N GLY A 882 -33.30 65.99 -28.27
CA GLY A 882 -33.15 67.23 -27.49
C GLY A 882 -33.40 68.60 -28.17
N PRO A 883 -33.16 68.83 -29.48
CA PRO A 883 -33.43 70.13 -30.14
C PRO A 883 -34.90 70.33 -30.58
N GLY A 884 -35.74 69.30 -30.52
CA GLY A 884 -37.15 69.33 -30.92
C GLY A 884 -38.12 69.76 -29.79
N PRO A 885 -39.44 69.74 -30.04
CA PRO A 885 -40.45 70.05 -29.02
C PRO A 885 -40.69 68.90 -28.01
N GLN A 886 -40.05 67.74 -28.21
CA GLN A 886 -40.16 66.57 -27.35
C GLN A 886 -39.02 66.53 -26.32
N ASP A 887 -39.25 65.89 -25.18
CA ASP A 887 -38.23 65.73 -24.13
C ASP A 887 -37.03 64.92 -24.65
N ASP A 888 -35.82 65.33 -24.26
CA ASP A 888 -34.58 64.58 -24.51
C ASP A 888 -34.59 63.27 -23.73
N LYS A 889 -34.60 62.15 -24.45
CA LYS A 889 -34.52 60.79 -23.88
C LYS A 889 -33.17 60.14 -24.09
N ILE A 890 -32.30 60.73 -24.93
CA ILE A 890 -31.02 60.13 -25.28
C ILE A 890 -29.91 60.55 -24.32
N SER A 891 -29.86 61.83 -23.92
CA SER A 891 -28.81 62.31 -22.99
C SER A 891 -28.75 61.53 -21.66
N PRO A 892 -29.88 61.19 -21.01
CA PRO A 892 -29.86 60.34 -19.81
C PRO A 892 -29.30 58.93 -20.06
N LEU A 893 -29.58 58.35 -21.23
CA LEU A 893 -29.11 57.00 -21.58
C LEU A 893 -27.61 56.98 -21.94
N ILE A 894 -27.10 58.04 -22.58
CA ILE A 894 -25.66 58.21 -22.77
C ILE A 894 -24.95 58.31 -21.41
N GLN A 895 -25.53 59.04 -20.44
CA GLN A 895 -24.99 59.11 -19.09
C GLN A 895 -25.06 57.75 -18.37
N ALA A 896 -26.14 57.00 -18.55
CA ALA A 896 -26.29 55.64 -17.99
C ALA A 896 -25.27 54.67 -18.59
N ALA A 897 -24.87 54.84 -19.85
CA ALA A 897 -23.82 54.08 -20.52
C ALA A 897 -22.38 54.54 -20.15
N GLY A 898 -22.19 55.26 -19.04
CA GLY A 898 -20.87 55.76 -18.64
C GLY A 898 -20.40 57.00 -19.43
N GLY A 899 -21.32 57.72 -20.08
CA GLY A 899 -21.05 58.97 -20.80
C GLY A 899 -20.75 58.80 -22.28
N THR A 900 -20.60 57.58 -22.79
CA THR A 900 -20.37 57.30 -24.22
C THR A 900 -21.06 56.02 -24.65
N ILE A 901 -21.83 56.08 -25.73
CA ILE A 901 -22.29 54.87 -26.43
C ILE A 901 -21.36 54.64 -27.63
N TRP A 902 -20.65 53.52 -27.63
CA TRP A 902 -19.76 53.16 -28.74
C TRP A 902 -20.52 52.42 -29.84
N LEU A 903 -20.20 52.72 -31.09
CA LEU A 903 -20.52 51.90 -32.26
C LEU A 903 -19.19 51.38 -32.81
N GLY A 904 -18.83 50.16 -32.42
CA GLY A 904 -17.45 49.69 -32.37
C GLY A 904 -17.00 49.43 -30.92
N THR A 905 -15.79 48.90 -30.74
CA THR A 905 -15.19 48.75 -29.39
C THR A 905 -14.50 50.04 -28.93
N PRO A 906 -14.38 50.28 -27.60
CA PRO A 906 -13.54 51.35 -27.08
C PRO A 906 -12.11 51.23 -27.63
N ASN A 907 -11.52 52.35 -28.06
CA ASN A 907 -10.19 52.43 -28.71
C ASN A 907 -10.05 51.78 -30.11
N GLY A 908 -11.13 51.27 -30.70
CA GLY A 908 -11.11 50.81 -32.09
C GLY A 908 -10.79 51.96 -33.06
N ALA A 909 -9.91 51.71 -34.02
CA ALA A 909 -9.39 52.73 -34.95
C ALA A 909 -10.48 53.40 -35.81
N LYS A 910 -11.61 52.72 -35.99
CA LYS A 910 -12.77 53.17 -36.78
C LYS A 910 -14.05 53.34 -35.96
N SER A 911 -14.00 53.08 -34.65
CA SER A 911 -15.15 53.16 -33.75
C SER A 911 -15.72 54.58 -33.67
N VAL A 912 -17.03 54.68 -33.53
CA VAL A 912 -17.73 55.97 -33.37
C VAL A 912 -18.18 56.13 -31.92
N ALA A 913 -17.65 57.16 -31.24
CA ALA A 913 -18.08 57.57 -29.91
C ALA A 913 -19.29 58.49 -29.99
N VAL A 914 -20.44 58.06 -29.46
CA VAL A 914 -21.66 58.88 -29.36
C VAL A 914 -21.76 59.42 -27.94
N THR A 915 -21.40 60.70 -27.77
CA THR A 915 -21.28 61.35 -26.45
C THR A 915 -22.35 62.41 -26.20
N THR A 916 -23.13 62.76 -27.21
CA THR A 916 -24.21 63.77 -27.10
C THR A 916 -25.45 63.35 -27.86
N ALA A 917 -26.63 63.77 -27.37
CA ALA A 917 -27.89 63.51 -28.07
C ALA A 917 -27.93 64.13 -29.48
N ALA A 918 -27.28 65.27 -29.71
CA ALA A 918 -27.17 65.87 -31.04
C ALA A 918 -26.35 65.02 -32.04
N GLN A 919 -25.29 64.37 -31.56
CA GLN A 919 -24.53 63.40 -32.37
C GLN A 919 -25.38 62.15 -32.65
N ALA A 920 -26.06 61.63 -31.64
CA ALA A 920 -26.97 60.49 -31.78
C ALA A 920 -28.06 60.78 -32.82
N GLY A 921 -28.72 61.94 -32.73
CA GLY A 921 -29.73 62.40 -33.69
C GLY A 921 -29.21 62.49 -35.12
N SER A 922 -27.97 62.95 -35.30
CA SER A 922 -27.30 63.01 -36.61
C SER A 922 -27.02 61.61 -37.18
N ILE A 923 -26.63 60.65 -36.34
CA ILE A 923 -26.39 59.25 -36.75
C ILE A 923 -27.72 58.56 -37.08
N LEU A 924 -28.73 58.66 -36.20
CA LEU A 924 -30.07 58.09 -36.38
C LEU A 924 -30.76 58.63 -37.64
N ALA A 925 -30.52 59.90 -38.01
CA ALA A 925 -31.05 60.49 -39.23
C ALA A 925 -30.58 59.81 -40.52
N ASN A 926 -29.48 59.06 -40.48
CA ASN A 926 -28.91 58.35 -41.62
C ASN A 926 -29.45 56.93 -41.83
N ALA A 927 -30.46 56.47 -41.06
CA ALA A 927 -31.09 55.16 -41.22
C ALA A 927 -31.58 54.86 -42.66
N GLY A 928 -31.96 55.90 -43.42
CA GLY A 928 -32.35 55.81 -44.83
C GLY A 928 -31.29 56.29 -45.84
N GLY A 929 -30.04 56.51 -45.41
CA GLY A 929 -28.96 57.03 -46.24
C GLY A 929 -28.48 56.04 -47.30
N ALA A 930 -27.78 56.52 -48.34
CA ALA A 930 -27.30 55.67 -49.44
C ALA A 930 -26.13 54.73 -49.05
N ASN A 931 -25.39 55.04 -47.99
CA ASN A 931 -24.26 54.24 -47.50
C ASN A 931 -24.74 53.23 -46.43
N LYS A 932 -24.38 51.95 -46.58
CA LYS A 932 -24.84 50.86 -45.71
C LYS A 932 -24.20 50.81 -44.32
N PHE A 933 -22.98 51.31 -44.15
CA PHE A 933 -22.40 51.52 -42.81
C PHE A 933 -23.18 52.56 -42.03
N ASN A 934 -23.59 53.66 -42.67
CA ASN A 934 -24.40 54.66 -42.00
C ASN A 934 -25.78 54.15 -41.60
N GLN A 935 -26.33 53.17 -42.34
CA GLN A 935 -27.56 52.46 -41.94
C GLN A 935 -27.30 51.55 -40.73
N LEU A 936 -26.18 50.80 -40.75
CA LEU A 936 -25.77 49.93 -39.65
C LEU A 936 -25.54 50.72 -38.35
N TYR A 937 -24.77 51.82 -38.40
CA TYR A 937 -24.56 52.71 -37.27
C TYR A 937 -25.87 53.24 -36.68
N ALA A 938 -26.80 53.65 -37.55
CA ALA A 938 -28.10 54.17 -37.11
C ALA A 938 -28.95 53.09 -36.41
N GLN A 939 -29.02 51.88 -36.99
CA GLN A 939 -29.84 50.79 -36.45
C GLN A 939 -29.25 50.17 -35.19
N MET A 940 -27.93 49.99 -35.15
CA MET A 940 -27.23 49.51 -33.96
C MET A 940 -27.33 50.52 -32.81
N LEU A 941 -27.21 51.82 -33.09
CA LEU A 941 -27.40 52.86 -32.07
C LEU A 941 -28.82 52.82 -31.49
N ALA A 942 -29.84 52.68 -32.33
CA ALA A 942 -31.22 52.54 -31.85
C ALA A 942 -31.41 51.26 -31.02
N ALA A 943 -30.76 50.15 -31.37
CA ALA A 943 -30.81 48.90 -30.60
C ALA A 943 -30.17 49.09 -29.22
N LYS A 944 -28.96 49.66 -29.16
CA LYS A 944 -28.27 49.97 -27.89
C LYS A 944 -29.07 50.95 -27.02
N LEU A 945 -29.75 51.93 -27.61
CA LEU A 945 -30.63 52.85 -26.88
C LEU A 945 -31.88 52.13 -26.31
N ASN A 946 -32.47 51.20 -27.07
CA ASN A 946 -33.55 50.36 -26.57
C ASN A 946 -33.10 49.51 -25.36
N ILE A 947 -31.92 48.90 -25.45
CA ILE A 947 -31.34 48.07 -24.39
C ILE A 947 -31.04 48.91 -23.14
N LEU A 948 -30.38 50.05 -23.30
CA LEU A 948 -30.14 51.00 -22.21
C LEU A 948 -31.43 51.55 -21.59
N ASN A 949 -32.51 51.57 -22.35
CA ASN A 949 -33.85 51.95 -21.89
C ASN A 949 -34.64 50.76 -21.30
N GLY A 950 -33.98 49.61 -21.09
CA GLY A 950 -34.55 48.45 -20.41
C GLY A 950 -35.22 47.41 -21.31
N ALA A 951 -34.98 47.44 -22.63
CA ALA A 951 -35.42 46.38 -23.53
C ALA A 951 -34.45 45.17 -23.47
N CYS A 952 -34.99 43.96 -23.35
CA CYS A 952 -34.20 42.74 -23.41
C CYS A 952 -33.37 42.64 -24.72
N ASP A 953 -32.10 42.25 -24.59
CA ASP A 953 -31.08 42.17 -25.64
C ASP A 953 -30.86 40.77 -26.20
N LEU A 954 -31.38 39.70 -25.59
CA LEU A 954 -31.18 38.29 -25.99
C LEU A 954 -31.29 38.01 -27.50
N ALA A 955 -32.14 38.74 -28.23
CA ALA A 955 -32.31 38.56 -29.68
C ALA A 955 -31.16 39.14 -30.53
N VAL A 956 -30.31 39.98 -29.95
CA VAL A 956 -29.26 40.74 -30.64
C VAL A 956 -27.93 40.83 -29.88
N ASP A 957 -27.81 40.30 -28.66
CA ASP A 957 -26.61 40.42 -27.80
C ASP A 957 -25.32 39.94 -28.49
N GLU A 958 -25.26 38.66 -28.90
CA GLU A 958 -24.12 38.10 -29.65
C GLU A 958 -23.85 38.86 -30.97
N LEU A 959 -24.90 39.42 -31.58
CA LEU A 959 -24.78 40.22 -32.79
C LEU A 959 -24.17 41.61 -32.53
N ILE A 960 -24.45 42.21 -31.38
CA ILE A 960 -23.85 43.49 -30.98
C ILE A 960 -22.34 43.33 -30.84
N ASP A 961 -21.87 42.29 -30.16
CA ASP A 961 -20.45 42.01 -30.00
C ASP A 961 -19.76 41.78 -31.35
N THR A 962 -20.38 40.96 -32.21
CA THR A 962 -19.88 40.68 -33.56
C THR A 962 -19.74 41.97 -34.38
N VAL A 963 -20.73 42.85 -34.31
CA VAL A 963 -20.76 44.08 -35.10
C VAL A 963 -19.85 45.16 -34.49
N ASP A 964 -19.72 45.24 -33.17
CA ASP A 964 -18.78 46.15 -32.51
C ASP A 964 -17.33 45.79 -32.85
N ALA A 965 -16.98 44.50 -32.84
CA ALA A 965 -15.67 44.06 -33.29
C ALA A 965 -15.40 44.47 -34.76
N PHE A 966 -16.41 44.33 -35.63
CA PHE A 966 -16.30 44.73 -37.04
C PHE A 966 -16.17 46.25 -37.24
N LEU A 967 -16.95 47.05 -36.51
CA LEU A 967 -16.94 48.52 -36.61
C LEU A 967 -15.72 49.15 -35.92
N ALA A 968 -14.99 48.40 -35.09
CA ALA A 968 -13.70 48.82 -34.56
C ALA A 968 -12.63 48.95 -35.67
N GLU A 969 -12.75 48.15 -36.74
CA GLU A 969 -11.76 48.06 -37.83
C GLU A 969 -12.24 48.64 -39.17
N HIS A 970 -13.56 48.82 -39.36
CA HIS A 970 -14.14 49.27 -40.62
C HIS A 970 -15.13 50.43 -40.48
N ASP A 971 -15.06 51.41 -41.41
CA ASP A 971 -15.99 52.54 -41.48
C ASP A 971 -16.66 52.73 -42.85
N ALA A 972 -17.48 53.78 -42.95
CA ALA A 972 -18.21 54.14 -44.17
C ALA A 972 -17.30 54.43 -45.39
N GLY A 973 -16.03 54.78 -45.18
CA GLY A 973 -15.01 54.99 -46.22
C GLY A 973 -14.47 53.69 -46.80
N ASP A 974 -14.52 52.59 -46.05
CA ASP A 974 -13.99 51.29 -46.44
C ASP A 974 -14.96 50.49 -47.35
N TRP A 975 -16.20 50.97 -47.51
CA TRP A 975 -17.27 50.29 -48.26
C TRP A 975 -16.85 49.82 -49.67
N GLY A 976 -16.08 50.64 -50.39
CA GLY A 976 -15.61 50.32 -51.74
C GLY A 976 -14.51 49.26 -51.79
N GLY A 977 -13.83 49.01 -50.66
CA GLY A 977 -12.77 48.03 -50.51
C GLY A 977 -13.24 46.67 -49.97
N LEU A 978 -14.42 46.62 -49.34
CA LEU A 978 -15.00 45.37 -48.83
C LEU A 978 -15.37 44.39 -49.95
N SER A 979 -15.26 43.09 -49.65
CA SER A 979 -15.77 42.03 -50.49
C SER A 979 -17.29 42.07 -50.58
N LYS A 980 -17.87 41.44 -51.62
CA LYS A 980 -19.32 41.32 -51.76
C LYS A 980 -19.98 40.58 -50.59
N SER A 981 -19.24 39.68 -49.94
CA SER A 981 -19.72 38.93 -48.78
C SER A 981 -19.84 39.85 -47.56
N GLU A 982 -18.79 40.62 -47.27
CA GLU A 982 -18.78 41.60 -46.17
C GLU A 982 -19.82 42.70 -46.38
N GLN A 983 -19.97 43.21 -47.61
CA GLN A 983 -21.04 44.17 -47.94
C GLN A 983 -22.45 43.59 -47.69
N THR A 984 -22.62 42.28 -47.93
CA THR A 984 -23.89 41.58 -47.66
C THR A 984 -24.10 41.40 -46.16
N GLN A 985 -23.05 41.06 -45.40
CA GLN A 985 -23.09 40.94 -43.94
C GLN A 985 -23.48 42.27 -43.27
N VAL A 986 -22.83 43.37 -43.64
CA VAL A 986 -23.17 44.73 -43.15
C VAL A 986 -24.65 45.07 -43.42
N THR A 987 -25.16 44.68 -44.60
CA THR A 987 -26.58 44.89 -44.94
C THR A 987 -27.52 44.02 -44.11
N ASN A 988 -27.14 42.77 -43.83
CA ASN A 988 -27.93 41.85 -43.02
C ASN A 988 -27.94 42.25 -41.54
N TRP A 989 -26.80 42.65 -40.97
CA TRP A 989 -26.71 43.14 -39.60
C TRP A 989 -27.58 44.37 -39.38
N ALA A 990 -27.54 45.32 -40.31
CA ALA A 990 -28.40 46.50 -40.25
C ALA A 990 -29.89 46.12 -40.30
N LYS A 991 -30.25 45.08 -41.06
CA LYS A 991 -31.62 44.55 -41.12
C LYS A 991 -32.02 43.85 -39.82
N THR A 992 -31.15 43.06 -39.19
CA THR A 992 -31.48 42.38 -37.93
C THR A 992 -31.70 43.38 -36.80
N PHE A 993 -30.86 44.42 -36.69
CA PHE A 993 -31.09 45.51 -35.74
C PHE A 993 -32.38 46.29 -36.05
N ASP A 994 -32.72 46.49 -37.33
CA ASP A 994 -34.01 47.09 -37.71
C ASP A 994 -35.19 46.20 -37.29
N ASP A 995 -35.12 44.89 -37.52
CA ASP A 995 -36.16 43.93 -37.10
C ASP A 995 -36.32 43.97 -35.56
N TYR A 996 -35.23 44.09 -34.80
CA TYR A 996 -35.26 44.25 -33.33
C TYR A 996 -35.88 45.59 -32.89
N ASN A 997 -35.44 46.70 -33.48
CA ASN A 997 -35.94 48.04 -33.17
C ASN A 997 -37.42 48.24 -33.48
N ASN A 998 -37.96 47.48 -34.45
CA ASN A 998 -39.38 47.47 -34.77
C ASN A 998 -40.18 46.43 -33.99
N GLY A 999 -39.55 45.70 -33.06
CA GLY A 999 -40.18 44.69 -32.22
C GLY A 999 -40.63 43.44 -32.99
N ILE A 1000 -40.03 43.16 -34.15
CA ILE A 1000 -40.29 41.94 -34.95
C ILE A 1000 -39.55 40.75 -34.33
N ILE A 1001 -38.37 41.00 -33.75
CA ILE A 1001 -37.61 40.08 -32.90
C ILE A 1001 -37.30 40.76 -31.56
N GLY A 1002 -37.03 39.99 -30.51
CA GLY A 1002 -36.83 40.54 -29.15
C GLY A 1002 -38.16 40.84 -28.42
N PRO A 1003 -38.18 41.80 -27.47
CA PRO A 1003 -39.27 41.95 -26.50
C PRO A 1003 -40.58 42.58 -27.06
N GLY A 1004 -40.69 42.80 -28.38
CA GLY A 1004 -41.83 43.48 -29.00
C GLY A 1004 -41.78 45.01 -28.87
N HIS A 1005 -42.73 45.71 -29.50
CA HIS A 1005 -42.72 47.18 -29.63
C HIS A 1005 -43.51 47.89 -28.53
N CYS A 1006 -43.03 49.04 -28.05
CA CYS A 1006 -43.75 49.89 -27.09
C CYS A 1006 -44.89 50.70 -27.76
N ASP A 1007 -46.05 50.84 -27.12
CA ASP A 1007 -47.18 51.63 -27.65
C ASP A 1007 -46.97 53.16 -27.61
#